data_AF-A0A8H7VG44-F1
#
_entry.id   AF-A0A8H7VG44-F1
#
_cell.length_a   1.000
_cell.length_b   1.000
_cell.length_c   1.000
_cell.angle_alpha   90.00
_cell.angle_beta   90.00
_cell.angle_gamma   90.00
#
_symmetry.space_group_name_H-M   'P 1'
#
loop_
_entity.id
_entity.type
_entity.pdbx_description
1 polymer ?
#
loop_
_entity_poly.entity_id
_entity_poly.type
_entity_poly.pdbx_seq_one_letter_code
_entity_poly.pdbx_strand_id
1 'polypeptide(L)'
;MILTRALLAFFATAVTVTAVVVPSVEKPNILFIFTDDQDARIDSLSYMPNVKKHLIDQGTVYRNHYATVAVCCPSRVSLLRGQYAHNTNITDVSPPHGGYEKFNRLGLGENYLPLWLKKAGYSNYYIGKLMNEYTVSNYNNPKPAGFDYQDQLVDPFTYTYNTAVFSRNGDPPVYYHNTYQTDVIHTKTLAALKAQRDKSDPFFLWVAPMAPHGQFKLSEKGHEDIFSEPPISAARHAHLFKDVKIPRRPNFNPANQTKTASYWKLLDQLTEAEVDELDETYRSRLRALQAVDEMVGSLFEELEAQGKLDNTYIIYSADNGYHLGHHRAYAGKTTNIEEDINVPLIVRGPGVVKGHISDVVSAHHDLAPTLLALAKGDEFVPDFVDGGVIPWTEGLKRHPKPASVETFAVEFWWEQLFNEYKSRLSGPTGTNTYKTLRVISEKHNLKYAVWCTGEHELFDLKKDPYELQNIYNSEEVKIQLLDRLDAVLSVLQTCSGASCRNPWHVIHPDNENIRTLSDALDKKYDVLYRRFRKISFKECLAYFSATNEEPNDLLLTESLEQNQQLFTVPPNYPHFAQQKQASLVQQRSESCPHQLITEEKENTQPIRVSRADALRLFSLVPQGVESDIGHSVPTEKELDERARPVPQELVDAHVDWVNHGFYSKFGN
;
A
#
# COMPACT_ATOMS: atom_id res chain seq x y z
N MET A 1 -94.68 10.73 31.88
CA MET A 1 -93.59 9.75 31.80
C MET A 1 -92.43 10.39 31.07
N ILE A 2 -91.26 10.37 31.70
CA ILE A 2 -90.04 11.09 31.35
C ILE A 2 -89.45 10.48 30.06
N LEU A 3 -89.27 11.29 29.00
CA LEU A 3 -88.44 10.91 27.85
C LEU A 3 -87.11 11.67 27.94
N THR A 4 -86.08 10.94 28.33
CA THR A 4 -84.67 11.33 28.33
C THR A 4 -84.16 11.60 26.91
N ARG A 5 -83.72 12.84 26.64
CA ARG A 5 -82.89 13.19 25.49
C ARG A 5 -81.42 12.87 25.82
N ALA A 6 -80.83 11.90 25.13
CA ALA A 6 -79.39 11.65 25.20
C ALA A 6 -78.66 12.63 24.27
N LEU A 7 -77.78 13.46 24.83
CA LEU A 7 -76.77 14.22 24.09
C LEU A 7 -75.63 13.28 23.69
N LEU A 8 -75.39 13.10 22.39
CA LEU A 8 -74.12 12.56 21.90
C LEU A 8 -73.08 13.68 21.90
N ALA A 9 -72.08 13.57 22.76
CA ALA A 9 -70.85 14.35 22.67
C ALA A 9 -69.85 13.61 21.76
N PHE A 10 -69.54 14.19 20.61
CA PHE A 10 -68.44 13.74 19.75
C PHE A 10 -67.11 14.24 20.36
N PHE A 11 -66.33 13.33 20.97
CA PHE A 11 -64.93 13.59 21.28
C PHE A 11 -64.09 13.36 20.02
N ALA A 12 -63.61 14.44 19.40
CA ALA A 12 -62.58 14.37 18.38
C ALA A 12 -61.21 14.23 19.06
N THR A 13 -60.69 13.01 19.17
CA THR A 13 -59.29 12.76 19.55
C THR A 13 -58.38 13.14 18.39
N ALA A 14 -57.71 14.29 18.50
CA ALA A 14 -56.62 14.66 17.60
C ALA A 14 -55.42 13.76 17.87
N VAL A 15 -55.14 12.82 16.96
CA VAL A 15 -53.91 12.02 16.97
C VAL A 15 -52.81 12.90 16.38
N THR A 16 -51.98 13.49 17.24
CA THR A 16 -50.72 14.12 16.84
C THR A 16 -49.73 13.03 16.43
N VAL A 17 -49.57 12.82 15.13
CA VAL A 17 -48.47 12.01 14.57
C VAL A 17 -47.19 12.82 14.73
N THR A 18 -46.45 12.61 15.81
CA THR A 18 -45.06 13.07 15.90
C THR A 18 -44.24 12.25 14.93
N ALA A 19 -43.88 12.84 13.79
CA ALA A 19 -42.89 12.26 12.89
C ALA A 19 -41.61 12.03 13.69
N VAL A 20 -41.23 10.77 13.88
CA VAL A 20 -39.90 10.42 14.36
C VAL A 20 -38.95 10.86 13.27
N VAL A 21 -38.29 12.00 13.47
CA VAL A 21 -37.14 12.39 12.67
C VAL A 21 -36.06 11.35 12.97
N VAL A 22 -35.96 10.34 12.11
CA VAL A 22 -34.78 9.48 12.09
C VAL A 22 -33.64 10.41 11.70
N PRO A 23 -32.62 10.62 12.56
CA PRO A 23 -31.48 11.44 12.18
C PRO A 23 -30.91 10.86 10.89
N SER A 24 -30.80 11.66 9.83
CA SER A 24 -29.96 11.25 8.71
C SER A 24 -28.57 11.01 9.29
N VAL A 25 -28.05 9.78 9.20
CA VAL A 25 -26.69 9.51 9.65
C VAL A 25 -25.78 10.40 8.83
N GLU A 26 -25.21 11.42 9.47
CA GLU A 26 -24.28 12.34 8.85
C GLU A 26 -23.09 11.52 8.33
N LYS A 27 -22.66 11.78 7.10
CA LYS A 27 -21.51 11.07 6.55
C LYS A 27 -20.29 11.35 7.44
N PRO A 28 -19.51 10.33 7.79
CA PRO A 28 -18.37 10.53 8.68
C PRO A 28 -17.22 11.21 7.93
N ASN A 29 -16.42 11.99 8.64
CA ASN A 29 -15.12 12.41 8.12
C ASN A 29 -14.13 11.23 8.15
N ILE A 30 -13.09 11.30 7.34
CA ILE A 30 -12.03 10.30 7.31
C ILE A 30 -10.67 11.01 7.37
N LEU A 31 -9.90 10.71 8.40
CA LEU A 31 -8.50 11.10 8.54
C LEU A 31 -7.64 9.84 8.40
N PHE A 32 -6.80 9.78 7.37
CA PHE A 32 -5.94 8.63 7.11
C PHE A 32 -4.47 9.03 7.24
N ILE A 33 -3.79 8.50 8.25
CA ILE A 33 -2.37 8.72 8.53
C ILE A 33 -1.60 7.48 8.04
N PHE A 34 -0.68 7.69 7.11
CA PHE A 34 -0.03 6.62 6.36
C PHE A 34 1.48 6.82 6.27
N THR A 35 2.23 6.20 7.19
CA THR A 35 3.70 6.28 7.25
C THR A 35 4.37 5.45 6.17
N ASP A 36 5.67 5.68 5.98
CA ASP A 36 6.49 4.94 5.01
C ASP A 36 7.49 4.03 5.73
N ASP A 37 7.59 2.77 5.32
CA ASP A 37 8.50 1.79 5.93
C ASP A 37 8.31 1.57 7.44
N GLN A 38 7.11 1.74 8.00
CA GLN A 38 6.91 1.50 9.43
C GLN A 38 6.54 0.05 9.73
N ASP A 39 7.32 -0.57 10.62
CA ASP A 39 7.08 -1.94 11.06
C ASP A 39 5.87 -2.09 12.00
N ALA A 40 5.21 -3.26 11.91
CA ALA A 40 4.34 -3.75 12.98
C ALA A 40 5.04 -4.73 13.93
N ARG A 41 6.19 -5.28 13.51
CA ARG A 41 6.79 -6.47 14.12
C ARG A 41 8.06 -6.21 14.93
N ILE A 42 8.68 -5.03 14.86
CA ILE A 42 9.88 -4.71 15.65
C ILE A 42 9.61 -3.64 16.72
N ASP A 43 8.35 -3.53 17.15
CA ASP A 43 7.88 -2.77 18.31
C ASP A 43 7.89 -1.23 18.17
N SER A 44 7.94 -0.68 16.95
CA SER A 44 7.97 0.79 16.75
C SER A 44 6.79 1.54 17.38
N LEU A 45 5.58 0.98 17.28
CA LEU A 45 4.35 1.57 17.87
C LEU A 45 4.41 1.71 19.39
N SER A 46 5.24 0.91 20.09
CA SER A 46 5.41 0.99 21.55
C SER A 46 6.09 2.29 21.99
N TYR A 47 6.73 3.00 21.06
CA TYR A 47 7.43 4.26 21.29
C TYR A 47 6.66 5.47 20.77
N MET A 48 5.38 5.31 20.42
CA MET A 48 4.51 6.37 19.90
C MET A 48 3.34 6.64 20.89
N PRO A 49 3.57 7.46 21.94
CA PRO A 49 2.60 7.62 23.02
C PRO A 49 1.27 8.28 22.59
N ASN A 50 1.26 9.18 21.62
CA ASN A 50 0.02 9.78 21.11
C ASN A 50 -0.76 8.79 20.24
N VAL A 51 -0.09 8.02 19.38
CA VAL A 51 -0.74 6.91 18.66
C VAL A 51 -1.33 5.92 19.64
N LYS A 52 -0.59 5.55 20.69
CA LYS A 52 -1.12 4.66 21.73
C LYS A 52 -2.36 5.24 22.40
N LYS A 53 -2.25 6.46 22.95
CA LYS A 53 -3.31 7.14 23.71
C LYS A 53 -4.57 7.36 22.87
N HIS A 54 -4.42 7.85 21.64
CA HIS A 54 -5.54 8.33 20.84
C HIS A 54 -6.11 7.28 19.88
N LEU A 55 -5.33 6.27 19.48
CA LEU A 55 -5.74 5.25 18.51
C LEU A 55 -5.78 3.84 19.12
N ILE A 56 -4.67 3.33 19.67
CA ILE A 56 -4.63 1.95 20.19
C ILE A 56 -5.62 1.76 21.34
N ASP A 57 -5.58 2.65 22.33
CA ASP A 57 -6.41 2.55 23.54
C ASP A 57 -7.89 2.93 23.27
N GLN A 58 -8.17 3.63 22.16
CA GLN A 58 -9.50 4.16 21.83
C GLN A 58 -10.12 3.58 20.55
N GLY A 59 -9.45 2.63 19.91
CA GLY A 59 -9.84 2.02 18.65
C GLY A 59 -9.60 0.51 18.63
N THR A 60 -9.59 -0.05 17.43
CA THR A 60 -9.26 -1.46 17.19
C THR A 60 -7.94 -1.56 16.42
N VAL A 61 -7.04 -2.42 16.90
CA VAL A 61 -5.82 -2.84 16.19
C VAL A 61 -6.15 -4.07 15.35
N TYR A 62 -5.88 -4.03 14.04
CA TYR A 62 -6.02 -5.16 13.12
C TYR A 62 -4.65 -5.77 12.89
N ARG A 63 -4.30 -6.78 13.69
CA ARG A 63 -2.94 -7.35 13.68
C ARG A 63 -2.59 -8.12 12.41
N ASN A 64 -3.60 -8.60 11.69
CA ASN A 64 -3.46 -9.37 10.45
C ASN A 64 -3.76 -8.49 9.22
N HIS A 65 -3.15 -7.29 9.16
CA HIS A 65 -3.17 -6.43 7.98
C HIS A 65 -1.83 -6.48 7.22
N TYR A 66 -1.89 -6.56 5.90
CA TYR A 66 -0.71 -6.89 5.09
C TYR A 66 -0.54 -6.03 3.83
N ALA A 67 0.72 -5.75 3.49
CA ALA A 67 1.10 -5.33 2.16
C ALA A 67 1.06 -6.50 1.19
N THR A 68 0.47 -6.29 0.01
CA THR A 68 0.47 -7.28 -1.08
C THR A 68 1.78 -7.28 -1.87
N VAL A 69 2.58 -6.23 -1.70
CA VAL A 69 3.91 -6.04 -2.27
C VAL A 69 4.67 -5.11 -1.32
N ALA A 70 5.80 -5.57 -0.76
CA ALA A 70 6.50 -4.85 0.31
C ALA A 70 7.48 -3.78 -0.22
N VAL A 71 6.99 -2.87 -1.06
CA VAL A 71 7.75 -1.74 -1.60
C VAL A 71 6.84 -0.54 -1.93
N CYS A 72 7.34 0.67 -1.75
CA CYS A 72 6.54 1.90 -1.67
C CYS A 72 5.54 2.12 -2.83
N CYS A 73 6.02 2.34 -4.06
CA CYS A 73 5.15 2.72 -5.19
C CYS A 73 4.12 1.63 -5.54
N PRO A 74 4.50 0.35 -5.76
CA PRO A 74 3.54 -0.74 -5.99
C PRO A 74 2.52 -0.90 -4.87
N SER A 75 2.93 -0.77 -3.61
CA SER A 75 2.04 -0.88 -2.45
C SER A 75 1.01 0.25 -2.42
N ARG A 76 1.48 1.49 -2.58
CA ARG A 76 0.62 2.69 -2.63
C ARG A 76 -0.37 2.63 -3.79
N VAL A 77 0.05 2.14 -4.95
CA VAL A 77 -0.84 1.94 -6.11
C VAL A 77 -1.84 0.81 -5.84
N SER A 78 -1.42 -0.27 -5.17
CA SER A 78 -2.31 -1.37 -4.77
C SER A 78 -3.44 -0.87 -3.86
N LEU A 79 -3.13 0.02 -2.92
CA LEU A 79 -4.11 0.72 -2.09
C LEU A 79 -5.00 1.65 -2.93
N LEU A 80 -4.41 2.56 -3.71
CA LEU A 80 -5.14 3.57 -4.49
C LEU A 80 -6.12 2.98 -5.51
N ARG A 81 -5.79 1.82 -6.06
CA ARG A 81 -6.58 1.11 -7.08
C ARG A 81 -7.42 -0.02 -6.49
N GLY A 82 -7.15 -0.44 -5.25
CA GLY A 82 -7.75 -1.63 -4.64
C GLY A 82 -7.41 -2.90 -5.42
N GLN A 83 -6.19 -3.00 -5.96
CA GLN A 83 -5.76 -4.08 -6.86
C GLN A 83 -4.41 -4.66 -6.45
N TYR A 84 -4.13 -5.90 -6.85
CA TYR A 84 -2.80 -6.48 -6.80
C TYR A 84 -1.84 -5.80 -7.80
N ALA A 85 -0.52 -5.92 -7.56
CA ALA A 85 0.50 -5.32 -8.41
C ALA A 85 0.52 -5.93 -9.82
N HIS A 86 0.22 -7.23 -9.97
CA HIS A 86 0.08 -7.87 -11.29
C HIS A 86 -1.08 -7.28 -12.12
N ASN A 87 -2.15 -6.79 -11.47
CA ASN A 87 -3.29 -6.16 -12.15
C ASN A 87 -3.07 -4.68 -12.47
N THR A 88 -2.27 -3.98 -11.66
CA THR A 88 -1.90 -2.58 -11.93
C THR A 88 -0.69 -2.48 -12.87
N ASN A 89 0.10 -3.56 -12.97
CA ASN A 89 1.39 -3.61 -13.64
C ASN A 89 2.36 -2.53 -13.14
N ILE A 90 2.20 -2.03 -11.90
CA ILE A 90 3.20 -1.22 -11.21
C ILE A 90 3.95 -2.16 -10.27
N THR A 91 5.10 -2.66 -10.72
CA THR A 91 5.85 -3.72 -10.02
C THR A 91 7.13 -3.24 -9.37
N ASP A 92 7.48 -1.97 -9.60
CA ASP A 92 8.72 -1.36 -9.15
C ASP A 92 8.48 0.09 -8.70
N VAL A 93 9.49 0.73 -8.13
CA VAL A 93 9.54 2.16 -7.81
C VAL A 93 10.01 3.02 -8.98
N SER A 94 10.71 2.42 -9.96
CA SER A 94 11.38 3.12 -11.07
C SER A 94 10.81 2.76 -12.45
N PRO A 95 10.93 3.64 -13.45
CA PRO A 95 10.77 3.27 -14.85
C PRO A 95 11.75 2.16 -15.28
N PRO A 96 11.38 1.30 -16.25
CA PRO A 96 10.11 1.30 -16.97
C PRO A 96 9.00 0.51 -16.24
N HIS A 97 9.25 0.00 -15.04
CA HIS A 97 8.37 -0.96 -14.36
C HIS A 97 7.44 -0.35 -13.30
N GLY A 98 7.68 0.90 -12.91
CA GLY A 98 6.88 1.65 -11.95
C GLY A 98 7.01 3.17 -12.06
N GLY A 99 6.73 3.85 -10.96
CA GLY A 99 6.78 5.31 -10.84
C GLY A 99 5.55 6.04 -11.37
N TYR A 100 5.44 7.32 -11.01
CA TYR A 100 4.31 8.20 -11.37
C TYR A 100 4.06 8.29 -12.88
N GLU A 101 5.12 8.30 -13.70
CA GLU A 101 4.98 8.36 -15.14
C GLU A 101 4.25 7.11 -15.69
N LYS A 102 4.67 5.90 -15.29
CA LYS A 102 4.00 4.67 -15.69
C LYS A 102 2.56 4.62 -15.19
N PHE A 103 2.33 5.03 -13.94
CA PHE A 103 0.99 5.12 -13.36
C PHE A 103 0.03 5.95 -14.23
N ASN A 104 0.49 7.10 -14.74
CA ASN A 104 -0.30 7.95 -15.62
C ASN A 104 -0.39 7.41 -17.06
N ARG A 105 0.71 6.88 -17.61
CA ARG A 105 0.74 6.29 -18.96
C ARG A 105 -0.24 5.12 -19.11
N LEU A 106 -0.44 4.35 -18.04
CA LEU A 106 -1.41 3.26 -17.99
C LEU A 106 -2.85 3.72 -17.68
N GLY A 107 -3.10 5.03 -17.51
CA GLY A 107 -4.41 5.58 -17.20
C GLY A 107 -4.92 5.24 -15.78
N LEU A 108 -4.07 4.73 -14.89
CA LEU A 108 -4.48 4.31 -13.54
C LEU A 108 -4.96 5.50 -12.70
N GLY A 109 -4.38 6.69 -12.93
CA GLY A 109 -4.78 7.95 -12.30
C GLY A 109 -6.11 8.53 -12.77
N GLU A 110 -6.77 7.92 -13.76
CA GLU A 110 -8.07 8.38 -14.26
C GLU A 110 -9.25 7.68 -13.56
N ASN A 111 -8.97 6.62 -12.82
CA ASN A 111 -9.98 5.82 -12.15
C ASN A 111 -9.39 5.23 -10.86
N TYR A 112 -9.42 5.94 -9.74
CA TYR A 112 -8.76 5.53 -8.49
C TYR A 112 -9.41 6.21 -7.28
N LEU A 113 -9.04 5.80 -6.08
CA LEU A 113 -9.71 6.14 -4.81
C LEU A 113 -10.11 7.62 -4.63
N PRO A 114 -9.25 8.63 -4.86
CA PRO A 114 -9.64 10.03 -4.72
C PRO A 114 -10.80 10.42 -5.64
N LEU A 115 -10.82 9.96 -6.89
CA LEU A 115 -11.93 10.23 -7.80
C LEU A 115 -13.23 9.55 -7.34
N TRP A 116 -13.14 8.36 -6.74
CA TRP A 116 -14.30 7.64 -6.19
C TRP A 116 -14.87 8.34 -4.97
N LEU A 117 -14.02 8.79 -4.04
CA LEU A 117 -14.45 9.56 -2.87
C LEU A 117 -15.04 10.91 -3.26
N LYS A 118 -14.49 11.56 -4.28
CA LYS A 118 -15.06 12.79 -4.82
C LYS A 118 -16.47 12.57 -5.38
N LYS A 119 -16.70 11.49 -6.13
CA LYS A 119 -18.04 11.06 -6.57
C LYS A 119 -18.97 10.73 -5.40
N ALA A 120 -18.43 10.19 -4.31
CA ALA A 120 -19.16 9.97 -3.06
C ALA A 120 -19.50 11.27 -2.30
N GLY A 121 -19.04 12.43 -2.77
CA GLY A 121 -19.32 13.75 -2.19
C GLY A 121 -18.42 14.10 -1.01
N TYR A 122 -17.17 13.60 -1.02
CA TYR A 122 -16.14 13.99 -0.07
C TYR A 122 -15.29 15.13 -0.64
N SER A 123 -14.92 16.06 0.24
CA SER A 123 -13.82 16.99 -0.04
C SER A 123 -12.49 16.28 0.25
N ASN A 124 -11.64 16.13 -0.76
CA ASN A 124 -10.43 15.32 -0.66
C ASN A 124 -9.18 16.17 -0.48
N TYR A 125 -8.41 15.87 0.56
CA TYR A 125 -7.18 16.54 0.94
C TYR A 125 -6.02 15.53 1.00
N TYR A 126 -4.86 15.87 0.43
CA TYR A 126 -3.67 15.03 0.45
C TYR A 126 -2.41 15.81 0.83
N ILE A 127 -1.64 15.34 1.81
CA ILE A 127 -0.42 16.03 2.25
C ILE A 127 0.68 15.01 2.52
N GLY A 128 1.85 15.17 1.87
CA GLY A 128 3.01 14.28 2.05
C GLY A 128 3.39 13.52 0.78
N LYS A 129 3.98 12.32 0.94
CA LYS A 129 4.50 11.51 -0.18
C LYS A 129 3.35 10.85 -0.93
N LEU A 130 3.23 11.07 -2.25
CA LEU A 130 2.27 10.38 -3.11
C LEU A 130 2.77 8.98 -3.49
N MET A 131 3.82 8.93 -4.29
CA MET A 131 4.53 7.73 -4.77
C MET A 131 5.88 8.15 -5.35
N ASN A 132 6.73 7.17 -5.68
CA ASN A 132 8.00 7.42 -6.36
C ASN A 132 7.82 8.05 -7.75
N GLU A 133 8.82 8.84 -8.18
CA GLU A 133 8.90 9.50 -9.48
C GLU A 133 7.85 10.59 -9.69
N TYR A 134 7.24 11.09 -8.61
CA TYR A 134 6.50 12.35 -8.62
C TYR A 134 7.47 13.48 -8.30
N THR A 135 7.93 14.19 -9.34
CA THR A 135 9.17 14.97 -9.31
C THR A 135 8.94 16.48 -9.46
N VAL A 136 9.98 17.26 -9.20
CA VAL A 136 10.08 18.70 -9.50
C VAL A 136 9.86 19.05 -10.97
N SER A 137 9.97 18.11 -11.90
CA SER A 137 9.80 18.33 -13.34
C SER A 137 8.48 17.78 -13.90
N ASN A 138 7.80 16.85 -13.19
CA ASN A 138 6.53 16.27 -13.64
C ASN A 138 5.34 16.48 -12.69
N TYR A 139 5.50 17.27 -11.62
CA TYR A 139 4.49 17.54 -10.58
C TYR A 139 3.10 17.94 -11.11
N ASN A 140 3.04 18.55 -12.31
CA ASN A 140 1.81 18.98 -12.96
C ASN A 140 1.54 18.27 -14.30
N ASN A 141 2.26 17.20 -14.64
CA ASN A 141 2.16 16.50 -15.93
C ASN A 141 1.96 14.98 -15.82
N PRO A 142 0.70 14.52 -15.72
CA PRO A 142 -0.45 15.30 -15.30
C PRO A 142 -0.38 15.60 -13.80
N LYS A 143 -1.12 16.61 -13.35
CA LYS A 143 -1.37 16.81 -11.92
C LYS A 143 -2.24 15.66 -11.38
N PRO A 144 -2.00 15.13 -10.17
CA PRO A 144 -2.88 14.11 -9.59
C PRO A 144 -4.32 14.62 -9.46
N ALA A 145 -5.27 13.82 -9.94
CA ALA A 145 -6.68 14.17 -10.01
C ALA A 145 -7.43 13.88 -8.69
N GLY A 146 -8.71 14.28 -8.62
CA GLY A 146 -9.59 13.88 -7.51
C GLY A 146 -9.32 14.51 -6.14
N PHE A 147 -8.31 15.36 -5.99
CA PHE A 147 -8.06 16.15 -4.78
C PHE A 147 -8.57 17.59 -4.93
N ASP A 148 -9.24 18.09 -3.89
CA ASP A 148 -9.63 19.51 -3.76
C ASP A 148 -8.50 20.35 -3.17
N TYR A 149 -7.61 19.69 -2.40
CA TYR A 149 -6.33 20.25 -1.96
C TYR A 149 -5.28 19.15 -1.95
N GLN A 150 -4.11 19.44 -2.50
CA GLN A 150 -2.94 18.55 -2.42
C GLN A 150 -1.67 19.37 -2.19
N ASP A 151 -0.80 18.86 -1.32
CA ASP A 151 0.50 19.46 -1.01
C ASP A 151 1.50 18.30 -0.89
N GLN A 152 2.10 17.94 -2.02
CA GLN A 152 2.82 16.69 -2.18
C GLN A 152 4.32 16.92 -2.14
N LEU A 153 5.04 16.04 -1.43
CA LEU A 153 6.49 15.94 -1.52
C LEU A 153 6.88 15.61 -2.96
N VAL A 154 7.92 16.28 -3.46
CA VAL A 154 8.42 16.05 -4.81
C VAL A 154 9.84 15.52 -4.81
N ASP A 155 10.05 14.51 -5.64
CA ASP A 155 11.35 13.98 -5.93
C ASP A 155 12.19 15.03 -6.68
N PRO A 156 13.48 15.14 -6.36
CA PRO A 156 14.26 14.14 -5.64
C PRO A 156 14.42 14.41 -4.12
N PHE A 157 13.60 15.29 -3.53
CA PHE A 157 13.74 15.69 -2.13
C PHE A 157 12.78 14.99 -1.17
N THR A 158 11.87 14.14 -1.68
CA THR A 158 10.93 13.35 -0.87
C THR A 158 11.64 12.61 0.27
N TYR A 159 12.84 12.08 0.01
CA TYR A 159 13.63 11.30 0.97
C TYR A 159 14.71 12.11 1.69
N THR A 160 14.57 13.43 1.71
CA THR A 160 15.54 14.34 2.36
C THR A 160 14.86 15.07 3.51
N TYR A 161 15.13 14.61 4.74
CA TYR A 161 14.47 15.12 5.95
C TYR A 161 14.74 16.59 6.26
N ASN A 162 15.94 17.09 5.92
CA ASN A 162 16.39 18.47 6.14
C ASN A 162 16.08 19.41 4.96
N THR A 163 15.48 18.89 3.88
CA THR A 163 15.12 19.66 2.68
C THR A 163 13.69 19.31 2.27
N ALA A 164 12.74 20.06 2.80
CA ALA A 164 11.33 19.84 2.49
C ALA A 164 10.96 20.58 1.20
N VAL A 165 10.62 19.85 0.13
CA VAL A 165 10.17 20.44 -1.15
C VAL A 165 8.81 19.89 -1.51
N PHE A 166 7.88 20.80 -1.81
CA PHE A 166 6.49 20.45 -2.09
C PHE A 166 5.96 21.15 -3.34
N SER A 167 5.07 20.47 -4.06
CA SER A 167 4.14 21.10 -5.00
C SER A 167 2.75 21.15 -4.38
N ARG A 168 2.17 22.35 -4.33
CA ARG A 168 0.80 22.59 -3.87
C ARG A 168 -0.12 22.70 -5.07
N ASN A 169 -1.15 21.86 -5.15
CA ASN A 169 -2.18 21.90 -6.21
C ASN A 169 -1.65 21.91 -7.66
N GLY A 170 -0.45 21.36 -7.88
CA GLY A 170 0.26 21.39 -9.17
C GLY A 170 0.87 22.74 -9.52
N ASP A 171 1.03 23.63 -8.54
CA ASP A 171 1.83 24.85 -8.67
C ASP A 171 3.33 24.53 -8.61
N PRO A 172 4.20 25.41 -9.14
CA PRO A 172 5.64 25.22 -9.13
C PRO A 172 6.19 24.82 -7.74
N PRO A 173 7.12 23.84 -7.67
CA PRO A 173 7.70 23.39 -6.42
C PRO A 173 8.33 24.51 -5.58
N VAL A 174 8.11 24.43 -4.27
CA VAL A 174 8.65 25.34 -3.26
C VAL A 174 9.45 24.53 -2.26
N TYR A 175 10.67 24.97 -1.95
CA TYR A 175 11.46 24.43 -0.86
C TYR A 175 11.32 25.30 0.40
N TYR A 176 11.26 24.65 1.56
CA TYR A 176 11.14 25.32 2.86
C TYR A 176 12.50 25.29 3.55
N HIS A 177 13.21 26.42 3.46
CA HIS A 177 14.57 26.53 3.99
C HIS A 177 14.61 26.33 5.52
N ASN A 178 15.60 25.58 6.02
CA ASN A 178 15.80 25.27 7.46
C ASN A 178 14.53 24.71 8.13
N THR A 179 13.90 23.71 7.51
CA THR A 179 12.74 23.04 8.09
C THR A 179 12.90 21.53 8.05
N TYR A 180 12.40 20.88 9.10
CA TYR A 180 12.33 19.43 9.15
C TYR A 180 11.09 18.99 8.37
N GLN A 181 11.24 18.03 7.46
CA GLN A 181 10.20 17.67 6.51
C GLN A 181 8.89 17.24 7.18
N THR A 182 8.96 16.40 8.21
CA THR A 182 7.77 15.98 8.97
C THR A 182 7.10 17.14 9.69
N ASP A 183 7.86 18.15 10.12
CA ASP A 183 7.29 19.35 10.75
C ASP A 183 6.54 20.22 9.73
N VAL A 184 7.02 20.27 8.48
CA VAL A 184 6.30 20.92 7.37
C VAL A 184 4.97 20.20 7.09
N ILE A 185 4.99 18.86 7.06
CA ILE A 185 3.77 18.04 6.91
C ILE A 185 2.81 18.30 8.07
N HIS A 186 3.31 18.34 9.31
CA HIS A 186 2.53 18.64 10.51
C HIS A 186 1.80 19.98 10.37
N THR A 187 2.53 21.06 10.12
CA THR A 187 1.93 22.40 10.00
C THR A 187 0.90 22.48 8.86
N LYS A 188 1.23 21.95 7.68
CA LYS A 188 0.30 21.91 6.53
C LYS A 188 -0.96 21.11 6.84
N THR A 189 -0.83 19.99 7.52
CA THR A 189 -1.96 19.13 7.88
C THR A 189 -2.87 19.80 8.89
N LEU A 190 -2.28 20.41 9.92
CA LEU A 190 -3.05 21.15 10.92
C LEU A 190 -3.80 22.33 10.29
N ALA A 191 -3.18 23.03 9.33
CA ALA A 191 -3.83 24.10 8.56
C ALA A 191 -5.02 23.57 7.73
N ALA A 192 -4.83 22.47 7.00
CA ALA A 192 -5.87 21.85 6.19
C ALA A 192 -7.06 21.36 7.05
N LEU A 193 -6.77 20.84 8.24
CA LEU A 193 -7.78 20.42 9.21
C LEU A 193 -8.52 21.61 9.83
N LYS A 194 -7.81 22.68 10.23
CA LYS A 194 -8.43 23.93 10.71
C LYS A 194 -9.39 24.53 9.69
N ALA A 195 -9.07 24.43 8.40
CA ALA A 195 -9.94 24.89 7.31
C ALA A 195 -11.26 24.10 7.19
N GLN A 196 -11.42 22.99 7.92
CA GLN A 196 -12.68 22.22 7.99
C GLN A 196 -13.61 22.68 9.10
N ARG A 197 -13.17 23.55 10.02
CA ARG A 197 -13.91 23.91 11.25
C ARG A 197 -15.36 24.31 10.99
N ASP A 198 -15.58 25.20 10.02
CA ASP A 198 -16.90 25.77 9.71
C ASP A 198 -17.63 25.03 8.57
N LYS A 199 -17.08 23.91 8.07
CA LYS A 199 -17.66 23.14 6.97
C LYS A 199 -18.52 22.00 7.48
N SER A 200 -19.70 21.81 6.87
CA SER A 200 -20.59 20.67 7.12
C SER A 200 -20.33 19.47 6.21
N ASP A 201 -19.70 19.69 5.05
CA ASP A 201 -19.43 18.60 4.11
C ASP A 201 -18.35 17.66 4.68
N PRO A 202 -18.47 16.33 4.46
CA PRO A 202 -17.49 15.39 4.94
C PRO A 202 -16.17 15.54 4.18
N PHE A 203 -15.05 15.38 4.88
CA PHE A 203 -13.72 15.40 4.29
C PHE A 203 -13.04 14.03 4.34
N PHE A 204 -12.17 13.79 3.36
CA PHE A 204 -11.14 12.77 3.40
C PHE A 204 -9.79 13.47 3.41
N LEU A 205 -9.04 13.35 4.50
CA LEU A 205 -7.71 13.92 4.65
C LEU A 205 -6.69 12.79 4.76
N TRP A 206 -5.89 12.60 3.72
CA TRP A 206 -4.79 11.65 3.69
C TRP A 206 -3.47 12.36 4.00
N VAL A 207 -2.86 11.98 5.12
CA VAL A 207 -1.58 12.48 5.61
C VAL A 207 -0.54 11.37 5.45
N ALA A 208 0.45 11.59 4.59
CA ALA A 208 1.43 10.58 4.19
C ALA A 208 2.87 11.00 4.53
N PRO A 209 3.26 11.03 5.82
CA PRO A 209 4.63 11.34 6.20
C PRO A 209 5.61 10.29 5.68
N MET A 210 6.82 10.71 5.29
CA MET A 210 7.89 9.83 4.84
C MET A 210 8.58 9.08 6.00
N ALA A 211 8.54 9.61 7.22
CA ALA A 211 9.12 8.90 8.37
C ALA A 211 8.42 7.56 8.64
N PRO A 212 9.16 6.49 9.01
CA PRO A 212 10.61 6.41 9.27
C PRO A 212 11.51 5.91 8.11
N HIS A 213 11.11 6.05 6.85
CA HIS A 213 11.95 5.65 5.71
C HIS A 213 13.36 6.26 5.77
N GLY A 214 14.37 5.55 5.26
CA GLY A 214 15.74 6.03 5.16
C GLY A 214 15.89 7.35 4.43
N GLN A 215 16.96 8.10 4.69
CA GLN A 215 17.23 9.33 3.98
C GLN A 215 18.12 9.11 2.78
N PHE A 216 18.00 9.95 1.75
CA PHE A 216 18.93 9.98 0.63
C PHE A 216 19.93 11.13 0.82
N LYS A 217 21.22 10.80 0.75
CA LYS A 217 22.33 11.73 0.89
C LYS A 217 23.21 11.73 -0.35
N LEU A 218 23.63 12.94 -0.74
CA LEU A 218 24.62 13.16 -1.80
C LEU A 218 26.03 13.01 -1.20
N SER A 219 26.90 12.24 -1.85
CA SER A 219 28.28 12.04 -1.40
C SER A 219 29.06 13.35 -1.23
N GLU A 220 29.68 13.55 -0.06
CA GLU A 220 30.55 14.71 0.25
C GLU A 220 31.97 14.60 -0.35
N LYS A 221 32.47 13.39 -0.66
CA LYS A 221 33.88 13.14 -1.08
C LYS A 221 34.09 13.03 -2.59
N GLY A 222 33.22 13.66 -3.34
CA GLY A 222 33.14 13.55 -4.79
C GLY A 222 31.67 13.48 -5.12
N HIS A 223 31.17 14.56 -5.69
CA HIS A 223 29.81 14.75 -6.18
C HIS A 223 29.48 13.71 -7.25
N GLU A 224 29.39 12.43 -6.88
CA GLU A 224 29.24 11.33 -7.84
C GLU A 224 28.10 10.37 -7.46
N ASP A 225 27.82 10.06 -6.19
CA ASP A 225 26.80 9.06 -5.84
C ASP A 225 25.75 9.52 -4.82
N ILE A 226 24.54 8.94 -4.97
CA ILE A 226 23.44 9.00 -4.00
C ILE A 226 23.45 7.70 -3.20
N PHE A 227 23.45 7.82 -1.88
CA PHE A 227 23.37 6.68 -0.98
C PHE A 227 22.21 6.86 -0.02
N SER A 228 21.67 5.73 0.44
CA SER A 228 20.70 5.73 1.51
C SER A 228 21.39 5.57 2.85
N GLU A 229 20.93 6.32 3.83
CA GLU A 229 21.36 6.26 5.22
C GLU A 229 20.13 6.10 6.12
N PRO A 230 20.32 5.65 7.38
CA PRO A 230 19.25 5.67 8.37
C PRO A 230 18.57 7.04 8.47
N PRO A 231 17.27 7.10 8.80
CA PRO A 231 16.54 8.35 8.90
C PRO A 231 17.15 9.30 9.94
N ILE A 232 17.04 10.61 9.71
CA ILE A 232 17.42 11.60 10.72
C ILE A 232 16.18 12.06 11.50
N SER A 233 16.36 12.20 12.80
CA SER A 233 15.32 12.73 13.69
C SER A 233 15.23 14.25 13.60
N ALA A 234 14.09 14.82 14.00
CA ALA A 234 14.06 16.24 14.35
C ALA A 234 15.04 16.52 15.50
N ALA A 235 15.72 17.67 15.50
CA ALA A 235 16.74 17.99 16.50
C ALA A 235 16.25 17.83 17.95
N ARG A 236 14.98 18.16 18.22
CA ARG A 236 14.36 17.98 19.55
C ARG A 236 14.26 16.52 20.02
N HIS A 237 14.37 15.54 19.12
CA HIS A 237 14.25 14.11 19.43
C HIS A 237 15.58 13.35 19.41
N ALA A 238 16.68 13.99 19.01
CA ALA A 238 17.99 13.35 18.81
C ALA A 238 18.54 12.63 20.06
N HIS A 239 18.14 13.09 21.26
CA HIS A 239 18.59 12.56 22.54
C HIS A 239 17.83 11.32 23.03
N LEU A 240 16.73 10.95 22.37
CA LEU A 240 15.85 9.88 22.84
C LEU A 240 16.42 8.48 22.56
N PHE A 241 15.92 7.49 23.32
CA PHE A 241 16.12 6.05 23.07
C PHE A 241 17.56 5.56 22.99
N LYS A 242 18.52 6.27 23.62
CA LYS A 242 19.97 5.99 23.53
C LYS A 242 20.34 4.51 23.75
N ASP A 243 19.67 3.84 24.69
CA ASP A 243 20.00 2.47 25.09
C ASP A 243 19.05 1.41 24.49
N VAL A 244 18.11 1.81 23.63
CA VAL A 244 17.17 0.89 22.97
C VAL A 244 17.91 0.07 21.92
N LYS A 245 17.58 -1.22 21.86
CA LYS A 245 18.08 -2.17 20.87
C LYS A 245 16.92 -2.77 20.08
N ILE A 246 17.19 -3.24 18.87
CA ILE A 246 16.19 -3.98 18.09
C ILE A 246 15.77 -5.22 18.91
N PRO A 247 14.47 -5.56 18.96
CA PRO A 247 14.02 -6.80 19.59
C PRO A 247 14.82 -8.02 19.07
N ARG A 248 15.58 -8.66 19.97
CA ARG A 248 16.40 -9.85 19.67
C ARG A 248 15.57 -11.14 19.65
N ARG A 249 14.53 -11.16 18.83
CA ARG A 249 13.65 -12.33 18.64
C ARG A 249 14.41 -13.47 17.96
N PRO A 250 13.93 -14.74 17.99
CA PRO A 250 14.67 -15.88 17.44
C PRO A 250 15.11 -15.77 15.97
N ASN A 251 14.37 -15.02 15.14
CA ASN A 251 14.76 -14.72 13.76
C ASN A 251 15.73 -13.54 13.60
N PHE A 252 16.10 -12.84 14.66
CA PHE A 252 17.16 -11.83 14.59
C PHE A 252 18.53 -12.52 14.54
N ASN A 253 19.20 -12.43 13.39
CA ASN A 253 20.54 -12.96 13.12
C ASN A 253 20.81 -14.41 13.63
N PRO A 254 19.95 -15.39 13.27
CA PRO A 254 19.99 -16.72 13.86
C PRO A 254 21.27 -17.48 13.48
N ALA A 255 21.86 -18.16 14.46
CA ALA A 255 22.99 -19.06 14.23
C ALA A 255 22.60 -20.24 13.31
N ASN A 256 21.36 -20.72 13.42
CA ASN A 256 20.80 -21.77 12.59
C ASN A 256 19.45 -21.32 12.03
N GLN A 257 19.28 -21.37 10.71
CA GLN A 257 17.97 -21.28 10.04
C GLN A 257 17.95 -22.24 8.84
N THR A 258 16.77 -22.75 8.49
CA THR A 258 16.60 -23.64 7.33
C THR A 258 15.86 -22.95 6.18
N LYS A 259 15.91 -21.61 6.13
CA LYS A 259 15.54 -20.87 4.93
C LYS A 259 16.54 -21.22 3.81
N THR A 260 16.06 -21.98 2.84
CA THR A 260 16.89 -22.55 1.78
C THR A 260 16.58 -21.99 0.40
N ALA A 261 15.54 -21.16 0.25
CA ALA A 261 15.12 -20.69 -1.06
C ALA A 261 15.83 -19.40 -1.47
N SER A 262 16.18 -19.32 -2.76
CA SER A 262 16.86 -18.20 -3.40
C SER A 262 18.06 -17.68 -2.60
N TYR A 263 18.13 -16.39 -2.29
CA TYR A 263 19.25 -15.75 -1.62
C TYR A 263 19.33 -16.07 -0.12
N TRP A 264 18.26 -16.57 0.52
CA TRP A 264 18.27 -16.82 1.97
C TRP A 264 19.36 -17.81 2.40
N LYS A 265 19.66 -18.81 1.55
CA LYS A 265 20.72 -19.81 1.80
C LYS A 265 22.14 -19.24 1.73
N LEU A 266 22.28 -18.03 1.19
CA LEU A 266 23.55 -17.37 0.91
C LEU A 266 23.92 -16.32 1.98
N LEU A 267 23.02 -16.03 2.91
CA LEU A 267 23.26 -15.01 3.93
C LEU A 267 24.08 -15.55 5.09
N ASP A 268 25.27 -14.98 5.25
CA ASP A 268 26.14 -15.19 6.41
C ASP A 268 25.55 -14.54 7.66
N GLN A 269 25.94 -15.06 8.83
CA GLN A 269 25.56 -14.45 10.09
C GLN A 269 26.20 -13.07 10.22
N LEU A 270 25.41 -12.07 10.63
CA LEU A 270 25.88 -10.71 10.83
C LEU A 270 26.90 -10.67 11.98
N THR A 271 27.96 -9.89 11.77
CA THR A 271 28.99 -9.57 12.76
C THR A 271 28.44 -8.69 13.89
N GLU A 272 29.13 -8.62 15.02
CA GLU A 272 28.74 -7.72 16.12
C GLU A 272 28.68 -6.25 15.69
N ALA A 273 29.63 -5.81 14.84
CA ALA A 273 29.64 -4.44 14.31
C ALA A 273 28.40 -4.13 13.44
N GLU A 274 27.97 -5.10 12.63
CA GLU A 274 26.73 -4.99 11.85
C GLU A 274 25.49 -4.94 12.74
N VAL A 275 25.46 -5.77 13.78
CA VAL A 275 24.38 -5.76 14.76
C VAL A 275 24.29 -4.42 15.50
N ASP A 276 25.42 -3.82 15.87
CA ASP A 276 25.47 -2.51 16.51
C ASP A 276 25.03 -1.37 15.57
N GLU A 277 25.37 -1.45 14.28
CA GLU A 277 24.90 -0.49 13.26
C GLU A 277 23.39 -0.59 13.04
N LEU A 278 22.84 -1.80 13.01
CA LEU A 278 21.39 -2.01 12.94
C LEU A 278 20.68 -1.48 14.20
N ASP A 279 21.27 -1.64 15.38
CA ASP A 279 20.74 -1.05 16.62
C ASP A 279 20.66 0.48 16.55
N GLU A 280 21.68 1.15 15.98
CA GLU A 280 21.60 2.60 15.74
C GLU A 280 20.55 2.95 14.70
N THR A 281 20.47 2.18 13.61
CA THR A 281 19.44 2.35 12.57
C THR A 281 18.04 2.29 13.17
N TYR A 282 17.80 1.35 14.08
CA TYR A 282 16.52 1.24 14.79
C TYR A 282 16.25 2.45 15.68
N ARG A 283 17.23 2.90 16.48
CA ARG A 283 17.08 4.12 17.29
C ARG A 283 16.76 5.34 16.43
N SER A 284 17.44 5.50 15.30
CA SER A 284 17.19 6.57 14.33
C SER A 284 15.75 6.55 13.81
N ARG A 285 15.23 5.37 13.44
CA ARG A 285 13.83 5.19 13.03
C ARG A 285 12.84 5.56 14.14
N LEU A 286 13.07 5.10 15.37
CA LEU A 286 12.22 5.46 16.52
C LEU A 286 12.21 6.97 16.81
N ARG A 287 13.36 7.64 16.68
CA ARG A 287 13.46 9.09 16.88
C ARG A 287 12.77 9.87 15.77
N ALA A 288 12.88 9.44 14.51
CA ALA A 288 12.17 10.07 13.39
C ALA A 288 10.64 9.97 13.53
N LEU A 289 10.14 8.83 14.05
CA LEU A 289 8.71 8.64 14.34
C LEU A 289 8.15 9.59 15.40
N GLN A 290 8.97 10.18 16.27
CA GLN A 290 8.46 11.07 17.32
C GLN A 290 7.81 12.34 16.74
N ALA A 291 8.32 12.87 15.62
CA ALA A 291 7.67 13.99 14.94
C ALA A 291 6.32 13.60 14.33
N VAL A 292 6.16 12.35 13.88
CA VAL A 292 4.86 11.81 13.44
C VAL A 292 3.92 11.67 14.63
N ASP A 293 4.39 11.14 15.76
CA ASP A 293 3.58 10.96 16.97
C ASP A 293 3.08 12.31 17.53
N GLU A 294 3.93 13.33 17.58
CA GLU A 294 3.53 14.70 17.95
C GLU A 294 2.46 15.26 17.01
N MET A 295 2.60 15.04 15.69
CA MET A 295 1.58 15.42 14.72
C MET A 295 0.26 14.71 15.01
N VAL A 296 0.26 13.41 15.32
CA VAL A 296 -0.96 12.69 15.72
C VAL A 296 -1.63 13.39 16.89
N GLY A 297 -0.89 13.73 17.95
CA GLY A 297 -1.42 14.45 19.11
C GLY A 297 -2.16 15.74 18.71
N SER A 298 -1.50 16.61 17.95
CA SER A 298 -2.08 17.88 17.50
C SER A 298 -3.33 17.72 16.63
N LEU A 299 -3.38 16.71 15.76
CA LEU A 299 -4.55 16.47 14.90
C LEU A 299 -5.76 16.02 15.72
N PHE A 300 -5.55 15.21 16.76
CA PHE A 300 -6.61 14.83 17.69
C PHE A 300 -7.12 16.04 18.48
N GLU A 301 -6.21 16.86 19.04
CA GLU A 301 -6.58 18.08 19.76
C GLU A 301 -7.41 19.05 18.88
N GLU A 302 -7.05 19.22 17.61
CA GLU A 302 -7.81 20.05 16.69
C GLU A 302 -9.19 19.44 16.36
N LEU A 303 -9.30 18.13 16.14
CA LEU A 303 -10.60 17.47 15.93
C LEU A 303 -11.52 17.61 17.16
N GLU A 304 -10.96 17.52 18.37
CA GLU A 304 -11.69 17.75 19.63
C GLU A 304 -12.16 19.21 19.73
N ALA A 305 -11.27 20.16 19.46
CA ALA A 305 -11.59 21.59 19.49
C ALA A 305 -12.67 21.99 18.47
N GLN A 306 -12.75 21.29 17.34
CA GLN A 306 -13.81 21.47 16.33
C GLN A 306 -15.11 20.72 16.66
N GLY A 307 -15.11 19.83 17.67
CA GLY A 307 -16.26 18.97 17.95
C GLY A 307 -16.53 17.93 16.86
N LYS A 308 -15.55 17.61 16.01
CA LYS A 308 -15.70 16.67 14.88
C LYS A 308 -15.18 15.27 15.17
N LEU A 309 -14.47 15.06 16.28
CA LEU A 309 -13.82 13.78 16.59
C LEU A 309 -14.79 12.60 16.60
N ASP A 310 -15.97 12.75 17.19
CA ASP A 310 -16.94 11.64 17.35
C ASP A 310 -17.55 11.18 16.02
N ASN A 311 -17.53 12.01 14.97
CA ASN A 311 -17.98 11.67 13.61
C ASN A 311 -16.80 11.51 12.63
N THR A 312 -15.61 11.16 13.10
CA THR A 312 -14.41 10.99 12.25
C THR A 312 -13.85 9.58 12.41
N TYR A 313 -13.70 8.85 11.30
CA TYR A 313 -12.83 7.68 11.25
C TYR A 313 -11.38 8.13 11.13
N ILE A 314 -10.54 7.71 12.06
CA ILE A 314 -9.11 7.98 12.07
C ILE A 314 -8.39 6.64 11.91
N ILE A 315 -7.65 6.53 10.82
CA ILE A 315 -6.98 5.30 10.38
C ILE A 315 -5.48 5.57 10.40
N TYR A 316 -4.72 4.66 11.00
CA TYR A 316 -3.26 4.69 11.02
C TYR A 316 -2.71 3.41 10.40
N SER A 317 -1.87 3.54 9.38
CA SER A 317 -1.24 2.39 8.70
C SER A 317 0.12 2.78 8.10
N ALA A 318 0.81 1.82 7.49
CA ALA A 318 2.02 2.04 6.69
C ALA A 318 1.92 1.37 5.30
N ASP A 319 2.76 1.79 4.35
CA ASP A 319 2.83 1.23 2.99
C ASP A 319 3.59 -0.10 2.90
N ASN A 320 4.56 -0.33 3.76
CA ASN A 320 5.18 -1.63 3.97
C ASN A 320 5.87 -1.65 5.32
N GLY A 321 6.24 -2.85 5.75
CA GLY A 321 7.05 -3.07 6.94
C GLY A 321 8.53 -2.84 6.66
N TYR A 322 9.36 -3.28 7.58
CA TYR A 322 10.80 -3.10 7.51
C TYR A 322 11.53 -4.11 8.39
N HIS A 323 12.57 -4.74 7.85
CA HIS A 323 13.42 -5.65 8.62
C HIS A 323 14.76 -5.01 8.98
N LEU A 324 15.25 -5.38 10.16
CA LEU A 324 16.60 -5.05 10.64
C LEU A 324 17.23 -6.30 11.26
N GLY A 325 18.10 -6.99 10.53
CA GLY A 325 18.81 -8.19 10.99
C GLY A 325 18.02 -9.49 10.95
N HIS A 326 16.75 -9.45 10.54
CA HIS A 326 15.87 -10.61 10.55
C HIS A 326 16.30 -11.59 9.45
N HIS A 327 16.39 -12.87 9.78
CA HIS A 327 16.91 -13.91 8.89
C HIS A 327 18.31 -13.63 8.34
N ARG A 328 19.11 -12.84 9.08
CA ARG A 328 20.44 -12.34 8.67
C ARG A 328 20.40 -11.31 7.54
N ALA A 329 19.22 -10.94 7.03
CA ALA A 329 19.10 -9.80 6.11
C ALA A 329 19.38 -8.50 6.86
N TYR A 330 20.04 -7.56 6.19
CA TYR A 330 20.60 -6.38 6.85
C TYR A 330 19.52 -5.36 7.23
N ALA A 331 19.33 -4.32 6.44
CA ALA A 331 18.26 -3.35 6.60
C ALA A 331 17.56 -3.20 5.25
N GLY A 332 16.24 -3.32 5.23
CA GLY A 332 15.50 -3.17 3.99
C GLY A 332 14.05 -3.61 4.07
N LYS A 333 13.52 -3.84 2.88
CA LYS A 333 12.16 -4.28 2.56
C LYS A 333 12.22 -5.18 1.33
N THR A 334 11.10 -5.37 0.61
CA THR A 334 11.00 -6.17 -0.63
C THR A 334 10.96 -7.70 -0.43
N THR A 335 10.89 -8.19 0.80
CA THR A 335 10.85 -9.63 1.07
C THR A 335 9.44 -10.09 1.48
N ASN A 336 9.24 -11.41 1.51
CA ASN A 336 7.97 -12.02 1.92
C ASN A 336 7.90 -12.34 3.42
N ILE A 337 8.85 -11.89 4.25
CA ILE A 337 8.88 -12.15 5.70
C ILE A 337 7.89 -11.25 6.45
N GLU A 338 7.42 -11.72 7.62
CA GLU A 338 6.40 -11.01 8.40
C GLU A 338 6.79 -9.56 8.72
N GLU A 339 8.07 -9.27 8.94
CA GLU A 339 8.56 -7.92 9.24
C GLU A 339 8.35 -6.93 8.09
N ASP A 340 8.34 -7.40 6.84
CA ASP A 340 8.19 -6.57 5.64
C ASP A 340 6.73 -6.47 5.18
N ILE A 341 5.97 -7.57 5.32
CA ILE A 341 4.60 -7.63 4.77
C ILE A 341 3.52 -7.29 5.79
N ASN A 342 3.75 -7.49 7.10
CA ASN A 342 2.75 -7.17 8.12
C ASN A 342 2.94 -5.73 8.61
N VAL A 343 1.93 -4.91 8.36
CA VAL A 343 1.98 -3.47 8.64
C VAL A 343 0.98 -3.07 9.72
N PRO A 344 1.22 -1.96 10.42
CA PRO A 344 0.23 -1.41 11.35
C PRO A 344 -1.12 -1.18 10.64
N LEU A 345 -2.23 -1.53 11.29
CA LEU A 345 -3.55 -1.00 10.95
C LEU A 345 -4.31 -0.77 12.25
N ILE A 346 -4.56 0.50 12.56
CA ILE A 346 -5.31 0.91 13.76
C ILE A 346 -6.44 1.82 13.30
N VAL A 347 -7.67 1.51 13.72
CA VAL A 347 -8.86 2.28 13.33
C VAL A 347 -9.60 2.72 14.57
N ARG A 348 -9.91 4.01 14.65
CA ARG A 348 -10.83 4.61 15.63
C ARG A 348 -11.95 5.32 14.87
N GLY A 349 -13.18 5.26 15.36
CA GLY A 349 -14.29 6.01 14.78
C GLY A 349 -15.66 5.51 15.23
N PRO A 350 -16.75 6.07 14.67
CA PRO A 350 -18.11 5.64 14.94
C PRO A 350 -18.28 4.12 14.80
N GLY A 351 -18.82 3.46 15.83
CA GLY A 351 -19.12 2.01 15.77
C GLY A 351 -17.91 1.07 15.75
N VAL A 352 -16.68 1.59 15.82
CA VAL A 352 -15.46 0.78 15.97
C VAL A 352 -15.26 0.45 17.44
N VAL A 353 -14.92 -0.81 17.74
CA VAL A 353 -14.73 -1.27 19.13
C VAL A 353 -13.46 -0.63 19.71
N LYS A 354 -13.55 -0.13 20.94
CA LYS A 354 -12.42 0.50 21.65
C LYS A 354 -11.55 -0.54 22.36
N GLY A 355 -10.23 -0.33 22.37
CA GLY A 355 -9.27 -1.15 23.10
C GLY A 355 -9.23 -2.61 22.67
N HIS A 356 -9.61 -2.90 21.41
CA HIS A 356 -9.77 -4.26 20.89
C HIS A 356 -8.64 -4.61 19.93
N ILE A 357 -8.26 -5.89 19.88
CA ILE A 357 -7.33 -6.44 18.89
C ILE A 357 -8.11 -7.44 18.03
N SER A 358 -8.22 -7.15 16.74
CA SER A 358 -8.94 -7.95 15.77
C SER A 358 -8.02 -8.90 15.01
N ASP A 359 -8.50 -10.13 14.82
CA ASP A 359 -7.87 -11.19 14.02
C ASP A 359 -8.29 -11.20 12.55
N VAL A 360 -9.17 -10.28 12.14
CA VAL A 360 -9.62 -10.17 10.76
C VAL A 360 -8.41 -10.03 9.84
N VAL A 361 -8.38 -10.88 8.82
CA VAL A 361 -7.38 -10.85 7.75
C VAL A 361 -7.77 -9.77 6.75
N SER A 362 -6.79 -8.97 6.36
CA SER A 362 -6.97 -7.96 5.31
C SER A 362 -5.62 -7.59 4.70
N ALA A 363 -5.64 -6.96 3.54
CA ALA A 363 -4.46 -6.43 2.88
C ALA A 363 -4.72 -5.06 2.25
N HIS A 364 -3.68 -4.38 1.75
CA HIS A 364 -3.81 -2.99 1.27
C HIS A 364 -4.88 -2.77 0.20
N HIS A 365 -5.08 -3.73 -0.70
CA HIS A 365 -6.10 -3.65 -1.73
C HIS A 365 -7.54 -3.63 -1.16
N ASP A 366 -7.75 -4.04 0.11
CA ASP A 366 -9.04 -3.97 0.82
C ASP A 366 -9.35 -2.56 1.38
N LEU A 367 -8.36 -1.67 1.51
CA LEU A 367 -8.57 -0.35 2.14
C LEU A 367 -9.46 0.56 1.29
N ALA A 368 -9.21 0.67 -0.03
CA ALA A 368 -10.02 1.51 -0.91
C ALA A 368 -11.52 1.16 -0.91
N PRO A 369 -11.95 -0.10 -1.12
CA PRO A 369 -13.36 -0.45 -1.03
C PRO A 369 -13.93 -0.23 0.38
N THR A 370 -13.14 -0.43 1.44
CA THR A 370 -13.58 -0.15 2.82
C THR A 370 -13.85 1.34 3.05
N LEU A 371 -12.98 2.22 2.57
CA LEU A 371 -13.16 3.67 2.67
C LEU A 371 -14.41 4.15 1.91
N LEU A 372 -14.68 3.56 0.74
CA LEU A 372 -15.92 3.84 -0.01
C LEU A 372 -17.17 3.33 0.69
N ALA A 373 -17.09 2.15 1.30
CA ALA A 373 -18.19 1.59 2.08
C ALA A 373 -18.56 2.49 3.27
N LEU A 374 -17.58 3.16 3.90
CA LEU A 374 -17.82 4.18 4.92
C LEU A 374 -18.46 5.46 4.34
N ALA A 375 -18.05 5.86 3.14
CA ALA A 375 -18.46 7.12 2.52
C ALA A 375 -19.89 7.11 1.97
N LYS A 376 -20.24 6.08 1.20
CA LYS A 376 -21.50 6.00 0.44
C LYS A 376 -21.92 4.58 0.03
N GLY A 377 -21.18 3.54 0.42
CA GLY A 377 -21.43 2.16 0.00
C GLY A 377 -20.73 1.79 -1.32
N ASP A 378 -21.26 0.78 -2.01
CA ASP A 378 -20.63 0.14 -3.18
C ASP A 378 -20.80 0.86 -4.52
N GLU A 379 -21.60 1.93 -4.59
CA GLU A 379 -22.01 2.58 -5.83
C GLU A 379 -20.83 2.98 -6.73
N PHE A 380 -19.71 3.37 -6.13
CA PHE A 380 -18.53 3.87 -6.83
C PHE A 380 -17.34 2.92 -6.80
N VAL A 381 -17.49 1.69 -6.30
CA VAL A 381 -16.44 0.67 -6.30
C VAL A 381 -16.44 -0.02 -7.68
N PRO A 382 -15.39 0.14 -8.51
CA PRO A 382 -15.36 -0.50 -9.82
C PRO A 382 -15.21 -2.02 -9.73
N ASP A 383 -15.67 -2.75 -10.76
CA ASP A 383 -15.67 -4.22 -10.77
C ASP A 383 -14.27 -4.85 -10.81
N PHE A 384 -13.27 -4.13 -11.33
CA PHE A 384 -11.87 -4.59 -11.35
C PHE A 384 -11.20 -4.56 -9.97
N VAL A 385 -11.81 -3.91 -8.97
CA VAL A 385 -11.22 -3.84 -7.62
C VAL A 385 -11.10 -5.26 -7.12
N ASP A 386 -9.90 -5.67 -6.73
CA ASP A 386 -9.59 -7.01 -6.23
C ASP A 386 -9.96 -7.14 -4.75
N GLY A 387 -9.89 -6.04 -3.99
CA GLY A 387 -10.11 -6.05 -2.55
C GLY A 387 -11.58 -6.12 -2.17
N GLY A 388 -11.83 -6.48 -0.92
CA GLY A 388 -13.15 -6.45 -0.30
C GLY A 388 -13.20 -5.53 0.92
N VAL A 389 -14.38 -5.42 1.51
CA VAL A 389 -14.61 -4.54 2.66
C VAL A 389 -14.18 -5.20 3.96
N ILE A 390 -13.33 -4.51 4.71
CA ILE A 390 -12.88 -4.92 6.04
C ILE A 390 -14.02 -4.61 7.05
N PRO A 391 -14.44 -5.59 7.88
CA PRO A 391 -15.57 -5.46 8.78
C PRO A 391 -15.26 -4.63 10.04
N TRP A 392 -14.98 -3.33 9.88
CA TRP A 392 -14.63 -2.44 11.00
C TRP A 392 -15.78 -2.14 11.97
N THR A 393 -17.02 -2.27 11.50
CA THR A 393 -18.24 -2.01 12.28
C THR A 393 -19.28 -3.11 12.05
N GLU A 394 -20.30 -3.21 12.89
CA GLU A 394 -21.43 -4.13 12.69
C GLU A 394 -22.15 -3.91 11.35
N GLY A 395 -22.14 -2.69 10.82
CA GLY A 395 -22.68 -2.37 9.51
C GLY A 395 -21.88 -3.01 8.37
N LEU A 396 -20.55 -2.96 8.46
CA LEU A 396 -19.66 -3.50 7.44
C LEU A 396 -19.50 -5.03 7.50
N LYS A 397 -19.80 -5.68 8.63
CA LYS A 397 -19.79 -7.15 8.74
C LYS A 397 -20.70 -7.87 7.74
N ARG A 398 -21.78 -7.21 7.31
CA ARG A 398 -22.77 -7.77 6.37
C ARG A 398 -22.60 -7.25 4.94
N HIS A 399 -21.47 -6.64 4.65
CA HIS A 399 -21.19 -6.11 3.32
C HIS A 399 -21.21 -7.25 2.27
N PRO A 400 -21.84 -7.07 1.09
CA PRO A 400 -21.99 -8.14 0.10
C PRO A 400 -20.66 -8.53 -0.57
N LYS A 401 -19.66 -7.65 -0.51
CA LYS A 401 -18.30 -7.87 -1.01
C LYS A 401 -17.30 -7.79 0.16
N PRO A 402 -17.25 -8.78 1.08
CA PRO A 402 -16.31 -8.76 2.19
C PRO A 402 -14.88 -8.98 1.70
N ALA A 403 -13.89 -8.55 2.49
CA ALA A 403 -12.51 -8.97 2.30
C ALA A 403 -12.38 -10.50 2.37
N SER A 404 -11.31 -11.05 1.79
CA SER A 404 -11.05 -12.49 1.82
C SER A 404 -11.01 -13.01 3.26
N VAL A 405 -11.62 -14.17 3.48
CA VAL A 405 -11.83 -14.72 4.83
C VAL A 405 -10.52 -15.16 5.50
N GLU A 406 -9.59 -15.70 4.71
CA GLU A 406 -8.34 -16.26 5.25
C GLU A 406 -7.14 -16.20 4.31
N THR A 407 -7.32 -15.95 3.00
CA THR A 407 -6.23 -16.07 2.02
C THR A 407 -5.96 -14.80 1.23
N PHE A 408 -4.68 -14.48 1.03
CA PHE A 408 -4.25 -13.43 0.11
C PHE A 408 -2.84 -13.77 -0.42
N ALA A 409 -2.49 -13.20 -1.56
CA ALA A 409 -1.14 -13.31 -2.12
C ALA A 409 -0.24 -12.13 -1.69
N VAL A 410 1.06 -12.38 -1.66
CA VAL A 410 2.12 -11.39 -1.67
C VAL A 410 3.02 -11.69 -2.85
N GLU A 411 3.38 -10.65 -3.60
CA GLU A 411 4.13 -10.77 -4.84
C GLU A 411 5.23 -9.73 -4.92
N PHE A 412 6.34 -10.14 -5.54
CA PHE A 412 7.45 -9.25 -5.82
C PHE A 412 8.28 -9.81 -6.97
N TRP A 413 8.94 -8.91 -7.70
CA TRP A 413 9.78 -9.23 -8.83
C TRP A 413 11.06 -8.43 -8.71
N TRP A 414 12.20 -9.11 -8.63
CA TRP A 414 13.49 -8.45 -8.63
C TRP A 414 14.65 -9.41 -8.88
N GLU A 415 15.75 -8.87 -9.41
CA GLU A 415 16.94 -9.67 -9.67
C GLU A 415 17.71 -10.06 -8.39
N GLN A 416 17.55 -9.31 -7.29
CA GLN A 416 18.48 -9.34 -6.14
C GLN A 416 17.79 -9.12 -4.77
N LEU A 417 18.35 -9.57 -3.65
CA LEU A 417 17.97 -9.02 -2.34
C LEU A 417 18.43 -7.56 -2.23
N PHE A 418 17.55 -6.68 -1.77
CA PHE A 418 17.88 -5.28 -1.53
C PHE A 418 18.36 -5.03 -0.10
N ASN A 419 19.56 -4.44 0.04
CA ASN A 419 20.09 -3.91 1.30
C ASN A 419 20.18 -2.38 1.22
N GLU A 420 19.39 -1.68 2.04
CA GLU A 420 19.19 -0.23 1.92
C GLU A 420 20.42 0.60 2.29
N TYR A 421 21.05 0.31 3.44
CA TYR A 421 22.07 1.19 4.01
C TYR A 421 23.52 0.73 3.77
N LYS A 422 23.75 -0.44 3.17
CA LYS A 422 25.10 -1.01 3.07
C LYS A 422 25.51 -1.31 1.64
N SER A 423 26.26 -0.36 1.06
CA SER A 423 26.89 -0.48 -0.27
C SER A 423 28.03 -1.52 -0.37
N ARG A 424 28.37 -2.21 0.72
CA ARG A 424 29.61 -3.02 0.86
C ARG A 424 29.40 -4.49 1.23
N LEU A 425 28.17 -5.00 1.30
CA LEU A 425 27.97 -6.45 1.38
C LEU A 425 28.22 -7.06 0.00
N SER A 426 29.44 -7.53 -0.22
CA SER A 426 29.81 -8.37 -1.36
C SER A 426 29.35 -9.80 -1.07
N GLY A 427 28.08 -10.09 -1.34
CA GLY A 427 27.50 -11.43 -1.18
C GLY A 427 26.55 -11.76 -2.33
N PRO A 428 26.45 -13.03 -2.78
CA PRO A 428 25.69 -13.40 -3.96
C PRO A 428 24.19 -13.11 -3.77
N THR A 429 23.62 -12.36 -4.71
CA THR A 429 22.41 -11.58 -4.45
C THR A 429 21.11 -12.31 -4.68
N GLY A 430 21.11 -13.42 -5.45
CA GLY A 430 19.99 -14.32 -5.70
C GLY A 430 18.70 -13.64 -6.17
N THR A 431 17.88 -14.32 -6.95
CA THR A 431 16.69 -13.66 -7.52
C THR A 431 15.59 -13.47 -6.47
N ASN A 432 15.11 -12.25 -6.30
CA ASN A 432 14.05 -11.91 -5.34
C ASN A 432 12.69 -11.80 -6.03
N THR A 433 12.41 -12.75 -6.94
CA THR A 433 11.09 -12.89 -7.57
C THR A 433 10.35 -14.07 -6.96
N TYR A 434 9.15 -13.80 -6.41
CA TYR A 434 8.34 -14.81 -5.73
C TYR A 434 6.84 -14.54 -5.82
N LYS A 435 6.07 -15.62 -5.64
CA LYS A 435 4.65 -15.58 -5.29
C LYS A 435 4.46 -16.28 -3.95
N THR A 436 3.82 -15.60 -3.01
CA THR A 436 3.59 -16.13 -1.65
C THR A 436 2.10 -16.14 -1.34
N LEU A 437 1.58 -17.28 -0.92
CA LEU A 437 0.26 -17.45 -0.33
C LEU A 437 0.34 -17.29 1.19
N ARG A 438 -0.58 -16.51 1.74
CA ARG A 438 -0.91 -16.53 3.17
C ARG A 438 -2.24 -17.21 3.39
N VAL A 439 -2.31 -18.07 4.41
CA VAL A 439 -3.57 -18.67 4.91
C VAL A 439 -3.63 -18.46 6.41
N ILE A 440 -4.54 -17.61 6.87
CA ILE A 440 -4.67 -17.23 8.28
C ILE A 440 -6.11 -17.47 8.75
N SER A 441 -6.28 -18.40 9.68
CA SER A 441 -7.55 -18.74 10.30
C SER A 441 -7.33 -19.23 11.73
N GLU A 442 -8.42 -19.57 12.43
CA GLU A 442 -8.33 -20.15 13.77
C GLU A 442 -7.51 -21.45 13.77
N LYS A 443 -7.50 -22.22 12.66
CA LYS A 443 -6.78 -23.51 12.57
C LYS A 443 -5.42 -23.40 11.89
N HIS A 444 -5.23 -22.47 10.97
CA HIS A 444 -4.04 -22.37 10.13
C HIS A 444 -3.39 -21.00 10.23
N ASN A 445 -2.06 -20.94 10.21
CA ASN A 445 -1.31 -19.73 9.91
C ASN A 445 -0.13 -20.13 9.03
N LEU A 446 -0.39 -20.29 7.73
CA LEU A 446 0.57 -20.83 6.78
C LEU A 446 1.11 -19.72 5.89
N LYS A 447 2.41 -19.77 5.62
CA LYS A 447 3.08 -19.01 4.56
C LYS A 447 3.69 -19.98 3.56
N TYR A 448 3.21 -19.96 2.33
CA TYR A 448 3.68 -20.82 1.25
C TYR A 448 4.22 -19.98 0.11
N ALA A 449 5.50 -20.11 -0.24
CA ALA A 449 6.16 -19.32 -1.26
C ALA A 449 6.72 -20.19 -2.38
N VAL A 450 6.54 -19.73 -3.61
CA VAL A 450 7.16 -20.27 -4.82
C VAL A 450 8.09 -19.21 -5.39
N TRP A 451 9.36 -19.54 -5.52
CA TRP A 451 10.40 -18.65 -6.03
C TRP A 451 10.62 -18.89 -7.53
N CYS A 452 11.07 -17.88 -8.26
CA CYS A 452 11.39 -18.03 -9.68
C CYS A 452 12.51 -19.04 -9.97
N THR A 453 13.32 -19.36 -8.96
CA THR A 453 14.33 -20.44 -9.01
C THR A 453 13.73 -21.85 -8.99
N GLY A 454 12.41 -21.98 -8.82
CA GLY A 454 11.70 -23.24 -8.62
C GLY A 454 11.75 -23.76 -7.18
N GLU A 455 12.45 -23.07 -6.28
CA GLU A 455 12.50 -23.40 -4.87
C GLU A 455 11.19 -23.02 -4.17
N HIS A 456 10.86 -23.77 -3.12
CA HIS A 456 9.62 -23.61 -2.37
C HIS A 456 9.92 -23.45 -0.88
N GLU A 457 9.09 -22.66 -0.22
CA GLU A 457 9.08 -22.55 1.24
C GLU A 457 7.67 -22.74 1.79
N LEU A 458 7.56 -23.45 2.90
CA LEU A 458 6.34 -23.56 3.68
C LEU A 458 6.67 -23.37 5.15
N PHE A 459 5.98 -22.44 5.81
CA PHE A 459 6.09 -22.20 7.24
C PHE A 459 4.72 -22.31 7.91
N ASP A 460 4.66 -22.96 9.06
CA ASP A 460 3.50 -22.97 9.96
C ASP A 460 3.76 -21.99 11.12
N LEU A 461 3.28 -20.77 10.98
CA LEU A 461 3.51 -19.66 11.91
C LEU A 461 2.78 -19.82 13.25
N LYS A 462 1.89 -20.82 13.40
CA LYS A 462 1.38 -21.19 14.73
C LYS A 462 2.44 -21.94 15.54
N LYS A 463 3.30 -22.72 14.88
CA LYS A 463 4.38 -23.49 15.51
C LYS A 463 5.70 -22.74 15.49
N ASP A 464 5.95 -22.01 14.41
CA ASP A 464 7.17 -21.27 14.14
C ASP A 464 6.84 -19.82 13.73
N PRO A 465 6.44 -18.97 14.70
CA PRO A 465 6.05 -17.58 14.42
C PRO A 465 7.21 -16.71 13.91
N TYR A 466 8.43 -17.26 13.88
CA TYR A 466 9.65 -16.58 13.45
C TYR A 466 10.20 -17.14 12.14
N GLU A 467 9.49 -18.03 11.45
CA GLU A 467 9.79 -18.46 10.07
C GLU A 467 11.21 -19.05 9.89
N LEU A 468 11.71 -19.74 10.91
CA LEU A 468 13.05 -20.33 10.96
C LEU A 468 13.13 -21.70 10.28
N GLN A 469 12.02 -22.44 10.24
CA GLN A 469 11.96 -23.84 9.79
C GLN A 469 11.12 -24.00 8.52
N ASN A 470 11.79 -24.14 7.37
CA ASN A 470 11.11 -24.49 6.13
C ASN A 470 10.67 -25.96 6.16
N ILE A 471 9.36 -26.20 6.31
CA ILE A 471 8.80 -27.54 6.41
C ILE A 471 8.36 -28.12 5.06
N TYR A 472 8.57 -27.44 3.93
CA TYR A 472 8.05 -27.88 2.62
C TYR A 472 8.40 -29.33 2.26
N ASN A 473 9.63 -29.76 2.52
CA ASN A 473 10.11 -31.13 2.28
C ASN A 473 10.03 -32.06 3.51
N SER A 474 9.36 -31.64 4.58
CA SER A 474 9.21 -32.44 5.80
C SER A 474 8.22 -33.59 5.58
N GLU A 475 8.52 -34.76 6.16
CA GLU A 475 7.60 -35.91 6.18
C GLU A 475 6.25 -35.60 6.86
N GLU A 476 6.20 -34.55 7.70
CA GLU A 476 4.97 -34.08 8.34
C GLU A 476 3.98 -33.43 7.37
N VAL A 477 4.48 -32.89 6.24
CA VAL A 477 3.66 -32.18 5.26
C VAL A 477 3.00 -33.17 4.31
N LYS A 478 1.67 -33.24 4.39
CA LYS A 478 0.88 -34.10 3.51
C LYS A 478 0.83 -33.49 2.12
N ILE A 479 1.06 -34.32 1.09
CA ILE A 479 0.84 -33.95 -0.33
C ILE A 479 -0.55 -33.32 -0.54
N GLN A 480 -1.55 -33.85 0.17
CA GLN A 480 -2.91 -33.30 0.15
C GLN A 480 -2.94 -31.79 0.43
N LEU A 481 -2.19 -31.30 1.43
CA LEU A 481 -2.12 -29.88 1.78
C LEU A 481 -1.46 -29.09 0.66
N LEU A 482 -0.31 -29.56 0.15
CA LEU A 482 0.42 -28.90 -0.94
C LEU A 482 -0.44 -28.71 -2.18
N ASP A 483 -1.21 -29.74 -2.58
CA ASP A 483 -2.12 -29.63 -3.74
C ASP A 483 -3.16 -28.50 -3.58
N ARG A 484 -3.60 -28.18 -2.34
CA ARG A 484 -4.54 -27.07 -2.08
C ARG A 484 -3.83 -25.72 -2.09
N LEU A 485 -2.64 -25.65 -1.51
CA LEU A 485 -1.85 -24.42 -1.48
C LEU A 485 -1.43 -24.01 -2.90
N ASP A 486 -1.01 -24.98 -3.72
CA ASP A 486 -0.73 -24.78 -5.15
C ASP A 486 -1.97 -24.26 -5.87
N ALA A 487 -3.12 -24.92 -5.73
CA ALA A 487 -4.35 -24.51 -6.43
C ALA A 487 -4.80 -23.08 -6.07
N VAL A 488 -4.79 -22.72 -4.78
CA VAL A 488 -5.19 -21.36 -4.35
C VAL A 488 -4.20 -20.31 -4.83
N LEU A 489 -2.90 -20.58 -4.70
CA LEU A 489 -1.89 -19.63 -5.17
C LEU A 489 -1.97 -19.46 -6.70
N SER A 490 -2.25 -20.55 -7.45
CA SER A 490 -2.48 -20.50 -8.90
C SER A 490 -3.70 -19.68 -9.30
N VAL A 491 -4.73 -19.60 -8.45
CA VAL A 491 -5.84 -18.66 -8.66
C VAL A 491 -5.39 -17.23 -8.36
N LEU A 492 -4.74 -17.00 -7.22
CA LEU A 492 -4.39 -15.65 -6.77
C LEU A 492 -3.29 -14.97 -7.59
N GLN A 493 -2.42 -15.73 -8.25
CA GLN A 493 -1.35 -15.15 -9.10
C GLN A 493 -1.87 -14.40 -10.34
N THR A 494 -3.10 -14.70 -10.78
CA THR A 494 -3.72 -14.16 -12.01
C THR A 494 -5.16 -13.72 -11.77
N CYS A 495 -5.57 -13.62 -10.51
CA CYS A 495 -6.93 -13.25 -10.16
C CYS A 495 -7.22 -11.80 -10.58
N SER A 496 -8.49 -11.46 -10.77
CA SER A 496 -8.92 -10.08 -10.92
C SER A 496 -10.35 -9.92 -10.44
N GLY A 497 -10.64 -8.83 -9.75
CA GLY A 497 -11.96 -8.54 -9.22
C GLY A 497 -12.41 -9.60 -8.20
N ALA A 498 -13.57 -10.20 -8.44
CA ALA A 498 -14.19 -11.13 -7.50
C ALA A 498 -13.41 -12.44 -7.28
N SER A 499 -12.59 -12.86 -8.25
CA SER A 499 -11.77 -14.07 -8.11
C SER A 499 -10.64 -13.90 -7.11
N CYS A 500 -10.18 -12.65 -6.87
CA CYS A 500 -9.21 -12.34 -5.83
C CYS A 500 -9.81 -12.44 -4.42
N ARG A 501 -11.05 -11.95 -4.24
CA ARG A 501 -11.77 -12.04 -2.95
C ARG A 501 -12.17 -13.45 -2.57
N ASN A 502 -12.52 -14.28 -3.56
CA ASN A 502 -13.14 -15.58 -3.37
C ASN A 502 -12.40 -16.69 -4.12
N PRO A 503 -11.10 -16.93 -3.86
CA PRO A 503 -10.33 -17.92 -4.62
C PRO A 503 -10.90 -19.35 -4.46
N TRP A 504 -11.48 -19.67 -3.30
CA TRP A 504 -12.14 -20.96 -3.09
C TRP A 504 -13.37 -21.17 -3.96
N HIS A 505 -14.13 -20.11 -4.26
CA HIS A 505 -15.28 -20.18 -5.16
C HIS A 505 -14.85 -20.37 -6.61
N VAL A 506 -13.68 -19.84 -7.01
CA VAL A 506 -13.11 -20.10 -8.35
C VAL A 506 -12.80 -21.58 -8.53
N ILE A 507 -12.29 -22.23 -7.47
CA ILE A 507 -11.97 -23.67 -7.48
C ILE A 507 -13.24 -24.54 -7.36
N HIS A 508 -14.24 -24.06 -6.61
CA HIS A 508 -15.52 -24.75 -6.35
C HIS A 508 -16.72 -23.89 -6.75
N PRO A 509 -16.96 -23.65 -8.06
CA PRO A 509 -18.02 -22.74 -8.51
C PRO A 509 -19.43 -23.22 -8.10
N ASP A 510 -19.65 -24.54 -8.05
CA ASP A 510 -20.95 -25.13 -7.74
C ASP A 510 -21.17 -25.41 -6.23
N ASN A 511 -20.23 -25.00 -5.36
CA ASN A 511 -20.31 -25.31 -3.93
C ASN A 511 -19.87 -24.13 -3.04
N GLU A 512 -20.83 -23.30 -2.69
CA GLU A 512 -20.65 -22.13 -1.81
C GLU A 512 -20.22 -22.46 -0.37
N ASN A 513 -20.23 -23.74 0.03
CA ASN A 513 -19.80 -24.15 1.37
C ASN A 513 -18.28 -24.26 1.51
N ILE A 514 -17.52 -24.28 0.40
CA ILE A 514 -16.06 -24.31 0.46
C ILE A 514 -15.54 -22.88 0.47
N ARG A 515 -15.19 -22.39 1.66
CA ARG A 515 -14.75 -21.00 1.87
C ARG A 515 -13.38 -20.90 2.53
N THR A 516 -12.86 -22.01 3.03
CA THR A 516 -11.60 -22.08 3.75
C THR A 516 -10.78 -23.31 3.34
N LEU A 517 -9.49 -23.29 3.67
CA LEU A 517 -8.59 -24.43 3.52
C LEU A 517 -9.11 -25.63 4.31
N SER A 518 -9.70 -25.41 5.48
CA SER A 518 -10.30 -26.49 6.28
C SER A 518 -11.44 -27.19 5.54
N ASP A 519 -12.28 -26.45 4.80
CA ASP A 519 -13.35 -27.05 4.00
C ASP A 519 -12.77 -27.83 2.80
N ALA A 520 -11.71 -27.29 2.19
CA ALA A 520 -11.03 -27.84 1.01
C ALA A 520 -10.20 -29.11 1.29
N LEU A 521 -9.86 -29.38 2.56
CA LEU A 521 -9.06 -30.54 2.98
C LEU A 521 -9.85 -31.86 3.03
N ASP A 522 -11.16 -31.84 2.77
CA ASP A 522 -11.94 -33.08 2.60
C ASP A 522 -11.36 -33.93 1.45
N LYS A 523 -11.10 -35.21 1.73
CA LYS A 523 -10.47 -36.18 0.81
C LYS A 523 -11.26 -36.37 -0.47
N LYS A 524 -12.57 -36.13 -0.47
CA LYS A 524 -13.40 -36.24 -1.68
C LYS A 524 -12.95 -35.29 -2.80
N TYR A 525 -12.24 -34.20 -2.45
CA TYR A 525 -11.73 -33.24 -3.41
C TYR A 525 -10.30 -33.55 -3.91
N ASP A 526 -9.64 -34.61 -3.42
CA ASP A 526 -8.24 -34.91 -3.76
C ASP A 526 -8.00 -35.02 -5.28
N VAL A 527 -8.94 -35.64 -6.01
CA VAL A 527 -8.83 -35.80 -7.47
C VAL A 527 -8.94 -34.47 -8.22
N LEU A 528 -9.70 -33.51 -7.69
CA LEU A 528 -9.80 -32.17 -8.26
C LEU A 528 -8.48 -31.42 -8.11
N TYR A 529 -7.95 -31.37 -6.89
CA TYR A 529 -6.76 -30.57 -6.57
C TYR A 529 -5.49 -31.07 -7.26
N ARG A 530 -5.34 -32.39 -7.47
CA ARG A 530 -4.20 -32.96 -8.22
C ARG A 530 -4.12 -32.53 -9.69
N ARG A 531 -5.17 -31.91 -10.24
CA ARG A 531 -5.21 -31.44 -11.63
C ARG A 531 -4.64 -30.03 -11.78
N PHE A 532 -4.50 -29.28 -10.70
CA PHE A 532 -3.95 -27.92 -10.77
C PHE A 532 -2.47 -27.97 -11.12
N ARG A 533 -2.07 -27.12 -12.07
CA ARG A 533 -0.66 -26.95 -12.42
C ARG A 533 0.02 -26.14 -11.34
N LYS A 534 1.23 -26.55 -10.96
CA LYS A 534 2.06 -25.80 -10.02
C LYS A 534 2.55 -24.52 -10.67
N ILE A 535 2.76 -23.50 -9.86
CA ILE A 535 3.36 -22.25 -10.31
C ILE A 535 4.79 -22.52 -10.75
N SER A 536 5.15 -21.92 -11.88
CA SER A 536 6.51 -21.95 -12.39
C SER A 536 6.81 -20.66 -13.16
N PHE A 537 8.09 -20.35 -13.23
CA PHE A 537 8.62 -19.19 -13.93
C PHE A 537 9.55 -19.69 -15.02
N LYS A 538 9.46 -19.13 -16.23
CA LYS A 538 10.43 -19.44 -17.30
C LYS A 538 11.78 -18.83 -16.98
N GLU A 539 11.75 -17.59 -16.50
CA GLU A 539 12.89 -16.79 -16.12
C GLU A 539 12.59 -15.98 -14.85
N CYS A 540 13.64 -15.60 -14.13
CA CYS A 540 13.55 -14.69 -12.99
C CYS A 540 13.55 -13.24 -13.45
N LEU A 541 12.43 -12.78 -13.99
CA LEU A 541 12.28 -11.39 -14.44
C LEU A 541 12.11 -10.42 -13.26
N ALA A 542 12.62 -9.20 -13.43
CA ALA A 542 12.47 -8.06 -12.50
C ALA A 542 11.10 -7.36 -12.61
N TYR A 543 10.18 -7.91 -13.39
CA TYR A 543 8.85 -7.36 -13.62
C TYR A 543 7.83 -8.47 -13.87
N PHE A 544 6.55 -8.15 -13.70
CA PHE A 544 5.48 -9.07 -13.99
C PHE A 544 5.34 -9.34 -15.49
N SER A 545 5.28 -10.61 -15.86
CA SER A 545 4.96 -11.02 -17.23
C SER A 545 4.08 -12.28 -17.23
N ALA A 546 2.85 -12.14 -17.72
CA ALA A 546 1.90 -13.24 -17.83
C ALA A 546 2.33 -14.35 -18.80
N THR A 547 3.32 -14.10 -19.67
CA THR A 547 3.91 -15.14 -20.54
C THR A 547 5.08 -15.86 -19.87
N ASN A 548 5.66 -15.27 -18.82
CA ASN A 548 6.75 -15.83 -18.03
C ASN A 548 6.26 -16.70 -16.87
N GLU A 549 5.12 -16.33 -16.28
CA GLU A 549 4.54 -16.97 -15.10
C GLU A 549 3.39 -17.92 -15.50
N GLU A 550 3.54 -19.20 -15.19
CA GLU A 550 2.55 -20.24 -15.48
C GLU A 550 2.01 -20.86 -14.18
N PRO A 551 0.74 -21.33 -14.14
CA PRO A 551 -0.24 -21.27 -15.23
C PRO A 551 -0.84 -19.87 -15.43
N ASN A 552 -0.99 -19.43 -16.68
CA ASN A 552 -1.69 -18.19 -17.03
C ASN A 552 -3.15 -18.43 -17.47
N ASP A 553 -3.53 -19.70 -17.58
CA ASP A 553 -4.89 -20.20 -17.74
C ASP A 553 -5.41 -20.73 -16.39
N LEU A 554 -6.48 -20.13 -15.87
CA LEU A 554 -7.15 -20.63 -14.65
C LEU A 554 -7.77 -22.03 -14.85
N LEU A 555 -7.81 -22.54 -16.09
CA LEU A 555 -8.38 -23.82 -16.48
C LEU A 555 -7.51 -24.53 -17.53
N LEU A 556 -7.12 -25.75 -17.16
CA LEU A 556 -6.69 -26.87 -17.99
C LEU A 556 -6.88 -26.66 -19.50
N THR A 557 -5.79 -26.46 -20.21
CA THR A 557 -5.75 -26.80 -21.63
C THR A 557 -6.01 -28.30 -21.82
N GLU A 558 -7.08 -28.59 -22.58
CA GLU A 558 -7.52 -29.88 -23.14
C GLU A 558 -8.24 -30.90 -22.21
N SER A 559 -9.47 -30.57 -21.82
CA SER A 559 -10.70 -31.38 -22.09
C SER A 559 -11.84 -31.04 -21.12
N LEU A 560 -12.64 -30.02 -21.48
CA LEU A 560 -13.92 -29.72 -20.82
C LEU A 560 -14.99 -29.45 -21.89
N GLU A 561 -15.44 -30.50 -22.58
CA GLU A 561 -16.68 -30.47 -23.37
C GLU A 561 -17.96 -30.36 -22.51
N GLN A 562 -17.85 -30.14 -21.19
CA GLN A 562 -19.02 -30.10 -20.29
C GLN A 562 -19.36 -28.73 -19.68
N ASN A 563 -18.56 -27.67 -19.89
CA ASN A 563 -18.88 -26.34 -19.38
C ASN A 563 -19.66 -25.46 -20.38
N GLN A 564 -20.77 -25.99 -20.89
CA GLN A 564 -21.63 -25.30 -21.86
C GLN A 564 -22.71 -24.39 -21.22
N GLN A 565 -22.64 -24.06 -19.92
CA GLN A 565 -23.70 -23.27 -19.27
C GLN A 565 -23.28 -22.12 -18.33
N LEU A 566 -22.00 -21.78 -18.21
CA LEU A 566 -21.58 -20.65 -17.36
C LEU A 566 -20.96 -19.49 -18.13
N PHE A 567 -21.52 -19.14 -19.29
CA PHE A 567 -21.38 -17.80 -19.90
C PHE A 567 -22.63 -17.48 -20.74
N THR A 568 -23.81 -17.45 -20.12
CA THR A 568 -24.97 -16.76 -20.72
C THR A 568 -24.92 -15.29 -20.33
N VAL A 569 -24.33 -14.48 -21.20
CA VAL A 569 -24.59 -13.03 -21.27
C VAL A 569 -26.07 -12.85 -21.67
N PRO A 570 -26.85 -11.92 -21.07
CA PRO A 570 -28.22 -11.67 -21.51
C PRO A 570 -28.22 -11.17 -22.96
N PRO A 571 -29.10 -11.69 -23.84
CA PRO A 571 -29.10 -11.32 -25.24
C PRO A 571 -29.79 -9.96 -25.40
N ASN A 572 -29.01 -8.93 -25.74
CA ASN A 572 -29.42 -7.83 -26.62
C ASN A 572 -28.25 -6.85 -26.79
N TYR A 573 -27.36 -7.10 -27.73
CA TYR A 573 -26.71 -6.07 -28.56
C TYR A 573 -26.18 -6.76 -29.85
N PRO A 574 -26.46 -6.24 -31.06
CA PRO A 574 -26.33 -7.03 -32.28
C PRO A 574 -24.89 -7.08 -32.81
N HIS A 575 -24.51 -8.30 -33.17
CA HIS A 575 -23.33 -8.72 -33.92
C HIS A 575 -23.12 -7.94 -35.22
N PHE A 576 -21.86 -7.61 -35.52
CA PHE A 576 -21.34 -7.73 -36.88
C PHE A 576 -19.88 -8.21 -36.85
N ALA A 577 -19.67 -9.44 -37.29
CA ALA A 577 -18.42 -9.84 -37.91
C ALA A 577 -18.75 -10.68 -39.16
N GLN A 578 -18.01 -10.38 -40.22
CA GLN A 578 -17.84 -11.12 -41.48
C GLN A 578 -18.88 -10.91 -42.60
N GLN A 579 -18.46 -10.13 -43.62
CA GLN A 579 -18.23 -10.69 -44.95
C GLN A 579 -17.35 -9.79 -45.85
N LYS A 580 -16.38 -10.47 -46.50
CA LYS A 580 -15.82 -10.23 -47.85
C LYS A 580 -14.98 -8.98 -48.14
N GLN A 581 -13.68 -9.22 -47.97
CA GLN A 581 -12.60 -9.10 -48.97
C GLN A 581 -13.02 -8.88 -50.45
N ALA A 582 -12.31 -7.93 -51.08
CA ALA A 582 -12.09 -7.67 -52.51
C ALA A 582 -12.87 -6.51 -53.17
N SER A 583 -12.06 -5.59 -53.71
CA SER A 583 -12.36 -4.43 -54.58
C SER A 583 -12.63 -3.10 -53.88
N LEU A 584 -12.10 -2.04 -54.52
CA LEU A 584 -12.20 -0.60 -54.21
C LEU A 584 -10.98 0.02 -53.49
N VAL A 585 -9.91 0.09 -54.27
CA VAL A 585 -9.06 1.27 -54.39
C VAL A 585 -9.94 2.53 -54.57
N GLN A 586 -9.49 3.66 -54.00
CA GLN A 586 -10.02 5.04 -54.07
C GLN A 586 -11.13 5.44 -53.09
N GLN A 587 -10.75 6.01 -51.94
CA GLN A 587 -10.89 7.44 -51.58
C GLN A 587 -10.66 7.66 -50.07
N ARG A 588 -9.91 8.72 -49.73
CA ARG A 588 -9.73 9.29 -48.37
C ARG A 588 -11.12 9.65 -47.79
N SER A 589 -11.39 9.77 -46.48
CA SER A 589 -10.65 10.44 -45.40
C SER A 589 -11.32 10.17 -44.02
N GLU A 590 -10.57 10.48 -42.95
CA GLU A 590 -11.03 10.86 -41.59
C GLU A 590 -11.25 9.78 -40.50
N SER A 591 -10.20 9.66 -39.68
CA SER A 591 -10.14 9.67 -38.19
C SER A 591 -10.90 8.62 -37.35
N CYS A 592 -10.17 7.59 -36.92
CA CYS A 592 -9.80 7.26 -35.51
C CYS A 592 -9.13 5.87 -35.47
N PRO A 593 -7.82 5.71 -35.15
CA PRO A 593 -7.21 4.38 -35.07
C PRO A 593 -7.29 3.79 -33.66
N HIS A 594 -7.97 2.66 -33.53
CA HIS A 594 -7.56 1.61 -32.60
C HIS A 594 -6.20 1.09 -33.08
N GLN A 595 -5.12 1.38 -32.34
CA GLN A 595 -3.84 0.70 -32.51
C GLN A 595 -3.72 -0.40 -31.45
N LEU A 596 -3.72 -1.64 -31.93
CA LEU A 596 -3.04 -2.75 -31.29
C LEU A 596 -1.59 -2.32 -31.04
N ILE A 597 -1.12 -2.42 -29.81
CA ILE A 597 0.25 -2.09 -29.41
C ILE A 597 1.17 -3.14 -30.03
N THR A 598 1.62 -2.91 -31.25
CA THR A 598 2.91 -3.40 -31.73
C THR A 598 3.99 -2.53 -31.11
N GLU A 599 5.09 -3.13 -30.64
CA GLU A 599 6.30 -2.45 -30.18
C GLU A 599 6.70 -1.32 -31.16
N GLU A 600 6.28 -0.09 -30.87
CA GLU A 600 6.85 1.08 -31.52
C GLU A 600 8.19 1.38 -30.85
N LYS A 601 9.26 1.28 -31.63
CA LYS A 601 10.55 1.89 -31.32
C LYS A 601 10.37 3.40 -31.31
N GLU A 602 9.95 3.98 -30.20
CA GLU A 602 9.96 5.43 -30.00
C GLU A 602 11.40 5.92 -29.78
N ASN A 603 11.89 6.65 -30.78
CA ASN A 603 13.21 7.26 -30.82
C ASN A 603 13.16 8.71 -30.31
N THR A 604 12.63 8.92 -29.11
CA THR A 604 12.88 10.13 -28.31
C THR A 604 13.76 9.72 -27.15
N GLN A 605 15.08 9.68 -27.39
CA GLN A 605 16.04 9.54 -26.31
C GLN A 605 15.88 10.77 -25.39
N PRO A 606 15.52 10.59 -24.10
CA PRO A 606 15.51 11.71 -23.16
C PRO A 606 16.89 12.37 -23.18
N ILE A 607 16.92 13.71 -23.12
CA ILE A 607 18.17 14.46 -23.00
C ILE A 607 18.80 14.05 -21.67
N ARG A 608 19.77 13.13 -21.70
CA ARG A 608 20.47 12.67 -20.51
C ARG A 608 21.32 13.80 -19.96
N VAL A 609 20.88 14.39 -18.85
CA VAL A 609 21.73 15.27 -18.03
C VAL A 609 22.92 14.45 -17.53
N SER A 610 24.14 14.97 -17.70
CA SER A 610 25.34 14.28 -17.23
C SER A 610 25.31 14.12 -15.71
N ARG A 611 26.02 13.13 -15.15
CA ARG A 611 26.06 12.88 -13.69
C ARG A 611 26.53 14.10 -12.90
N ALA A 612 27.54 14.80 -13.42
CA ALA A 612 28.03 16.04 -12.82
C ALA A 612 26.98 17.16 -12.88
N ASP A 613 26.24 17.28 -13.98
CA ASP A 613 25.17 18.26 -14.12
C ASP A 613 23.99 17.92 -13.20
N ALA A 614 23.59 16.65 -13.08
CA ALA A 614 22.53 16.22 -12.17
C ALA A 614 22.87 16.57 -10.72
N LEU A 615 24.11 16.32 -10.30
CA LEU A 615 24.57 16.59 -8.93
C LEU A 615 24.75 18.09 -8.67
N ARG A 616 25.14 18.85 -9.70
CA ARG A 616 25.06 20.31 -9.68
C ARG A 616 23.61 20.78 -9.49
N LEU A 617 22.65 20.25 -10.25
CA LEU A 617 21.24 20.64 -10.16
C LEU A 617 20.66 20.37 -8.77
N PHE A 618 21.03 19.25 -8.16
CA PHE A 618 20.68 18.92 -6.78
C PHE A 618 21.21 19.94 -5.77
N SER A 619 22.45 20.39 -5.95
CA SER A 619 23.09 21.35 -5.06
C SER A 619 22.45 22.74 -5.09
N LEU A 620 21.56 23.01 -6.07
CA LEU A 620 20.87 24.29 -6.19
C LEU A 620 19.85 24.55 -5.06
N VAL A 621 19.38 23.49 -4.39
CA VAL A 621 18.54 23.61 -3.19
C VAL A 621 19.42 23.36 -1.96
N PRO A 622 19.65 24.37 -1.09
CA PRO A 622 20.49 24.20 0.09
C PRO A 622 19.97 23.09 0.99
N GLN A 623 20.82 22.11 1.28
CA GLN A 623 20.54 21.14 2.32
C GLN A 623 20.87 21.76 3.68
N GLY A 624 19.93 21.66 4.61
CA GLY A 624 20.12 22.15 5.96
C GLY A 624 21.15 21.34 6.75
N VAL A 625 21.82 21.93 7.74
CA VAL A 625 22.78 21.20 8.59
C VAL A 625 22.00 20.25 9.51
N GLU A 626 22.37 18.95 9.47
CA GLU A 626 21.64 17.84 10.13
C GLU A 626 21.38 18.07 11.63
N SER A 627 22.24 18.81 12.34
CA SER A 627 22.16 19.01 13.80
C SER A 627 21.21 20.11 14.28
N ASP A 628 20.71 21.00 13.40
CA ASP A 628 20.11 22.28 13.82
C ASP A 628 18.65 22.46 13.36
N ILE A 629 18.03 21.44 12.77
CA ILE A 629 16.70 21.53 12.15
C ILE A 629 15.69 20.67 12.91
N GLY A 630 14.50 21.23 13.14
CA GLY A 630 13.43 20.57 13.91
C GLY A 630 13.53 20.77 15.42
N HIS A 631 14.06 21.91 15.88
CA HIS A 631 13.95 22.30 17.29
C HIS A 631 12.51 22.57 17.73
N SER A 632 11.64 22.98 16.81
CA SER A 632 10.21 23.18 17.02
C SER A 632 9.46 23.00 15.70
N VAL A 633 8.16 22.70 15.80
CA VAL A 633 7.24 22.71 14.66
C VAL A 633 6.98 24.18 14.27
N PRO A 634 7.21 24.60 13.01
CA PRO A 634 7.01 25.98 12.58
C PRO A 634 5.52 26.31 12.46
N THR A 635 5.15 27.56 12.72
CA THR A 635 3.83 28.09 12.39
C THR A 635 3.65 28.24 10.87
N GLU A 636 2.41 28.40 10.40
CA GLU A 636 2.12 28.67 8.98
C GLU A 636 2.85 29.94 8.49
N LYS A 637 2.86 31.00 9.31
CA LYS A 637 3.58 32.24 9.00
C LYS A 637 5.09 32.00 8.85
N GLU A 638 5.70 31.24 9.75
CA GLU A 638 7.13 30.91 9.63
C GLU A 638 7.42 30.05 8.41
N LEU A 639 6.53 29.14 8.03
CA LEU A 639 6.67 28.38 6.78
C LEU A 639 6.62 29.29 5.56
N ASP A 640 5.68 30.24 5.50
CA ASP A 640 5.59 31.21 4.40
C ASP A 640 6.85 32.08 4.33
N GLU A 641 7.41 32.50 5.47
CA GLU A 641 8.68 33.25 5.53
C GLU A 641 9.90 32.41 5.09
N ARG A 642 9.83 31.08 5.21
CA ARG A 642 10.90 30.13 4.82
C ARG A 642 10.71 29.56 3.40
N ALA A 643 9.54 29.76 2.80
CA ALA A 643 9.21 29.29 1.46
C ALA A 643 10.06 30.00 0.39
N ARG A 644 10.71 29.23 -0.47
CA ARG A 644 11.52 29.74 -1.58
C ARG A 644 11.20 28.94 -2.84
N PRO A 645 11.10 29.60 -4.01
CA PRO A 645 10.91 28.87 -5.27
C PRO A 645 12.10 27.95 -5.51
N VAL A 646 11.84 26.73 -5.98
CA VAL A 646 12.91 25.87 -6.49
C VAL A 646 13.53 26.55 -7.73
N PRO A 647 14.87 26.51 -7.89
CA PRO A 647 15.53 27.08 -9.07
C PRO A 647 14.96 26.52 -10.38
N GLN A 648 14.62 27.40 -11.31
CA GLN A 648 14.00 27.01 -12.59
C GLN A 648 14.87 26.03 -13.38
N GLU A 649 16.20 26.13 -13.27
CA GLU A 649 17.15 25.19 -13.88
C GLU A 649 16.89 23.73 -13.45
N LEU A 650 16.46 23.50 -12.20
CA LEU A 650 16.12 22.17 -11.71
C LEU A 650 14.77 21.66 -12.23
N VAL A 651 13.80 22.57 -12.41
CA VAL A 651 12.46 22.25 -12.95
C VAL A 651 12.54 21.92 -14.44
N ASP A 652 13.32 22.69 -15.19
CA ASP A 652 13.49 22.52 -16.64
C ASP A 652 14.38 21.33 -17.00
N ALA A 653 15.15 20.82 -16.04
CA ALA A 653 16.04 19.69 -16.26
C ALA A 653 15.25 18.38 -16.36
N HIS A 654 15.38 17.72 -17.50
CA HIS A 654 14.93 16.33 -17.65
C HIS A 654 15.99 15.37 -17.10
N VAL A 655 16.09 15.30 -15.78
CA VAL A 655 17.09 14.43 -15.13
C VAL A 655 16.60 12.98 -15.13
N ASP A 656 17.39 12.12 -15.74
CA ASP A 656 17.18 10.66 -15.72
C ASP A 656 17.67 10.10 -14.38
N TRP A 657 16.80 10.19 -13.36
CA TRP A 657 17.10 9.78 -11.99
C TRP A 657 17.45 8.28 -11.89
N VAL A 658 16.93 7.47 -12.81
CA VAL A 658 17.20 6.03 -12.91
C VAL A 658 18.66 5.77 -13.28
N ASN A 659 19.16 6.42 -14.34
CA ASN A 659 20.57 6.29 -14.74
C ASN A 659 21.56 6.87 -13.73
N HIS A 660 21.13 7.83 -12.89
CA HIS A 660 21.93 8.36 -11.78
C HIS A 660 21.82 7.54 -10.49
N GLY A 661 21.05 6.46 -10.54
CA GLY A 661 20.89 5.51 -9.46
C GLY A 661 20.16 6.04 -8.23
N PHE A 662 19.32 7.06 -8.41
CA PHE A 662 18.46 7.59 -7.36
C PHE A 662 17.49 6.50 -6.86
N TYR A 663 16.85 5.80 -7.80
CA TYR A 663 15.96 4.67 -7.50
C TYR A 663 16.54 3.31 -7.87
N SER A 664 17.63 3.25 -8.64
CA SER A 664 18.21 1.99 -9.13
C SER A 664 18.60 1.02 -8.02
N LYS A 665 18.95 1.55 -6.85
CA LYS A 665 19.26 0.70 -5.69
C LYS A 665 18.00 0.01 -5.18
N PHE A 666 16.85 0.66 -5.28
CA PHE A 666 15.54 0.19 -4.84
C PHE A 666 14.73 -0.49 -5.95
N GLY A 667 15.31 -0.62 -7.17
CA GLY A 667 14.59 -0.95 -8.40
C GLY A 667 15.32 -0.69 -9.75
N ASN A 668 16.57 -1.14 -10.00
CA ASN A 668 17.13 -1.49 -11.36
C ASN A 668 17.47 -2.96 -11.69
#